data_AF-A0A0H1BPS1-F1
#
_entry.id   AF-A0A0H1BPS1-F1
#
_cell.length_a   1.000
_cell.length_b   1.000
_cell.length_c   1.000
_cell.angle_alpha   90.00
_cell.angle_beta   90.00
_cell.angle_gamma   90.00
#
_symmetry.space_group_name_H-M   'P 1'
#
loop_
_entity.id
_entity.type
_entity.pdbx_description
1 polymer ?
#
loop_
_entity_poly.entity_id
_entity_poly.type
_entity_poly.pdbx_seq_one_letter_code
_entity_poly.pdbx_strand_id
1 'polypeptide(L)'
;MRLFGPLIILLGAIFVEAADRHTTDGITRFLERRLPNHVNDFKFSLVGPLRTSDDWTNDKYTVFTGSNGKINVQANSLSGLFQGLHRYLADVVHVDIFWFIGNRLSLAPRKLPKLDKPLKGESSVPWRYHLNTVTFSYATPWWTWEDWELELDWLAIRGVNLPLAWTGYEKILISVFQEAGFTDDDIRSFISGPAYLAWNRFGNLQGSWGGGNAPFKWYDAQFELQKKILARMSELGMTPILPAFPGYVPRAVTRVLPDAEVVNASQWAEINPKYTNTTFLQPFDPHSVRLQKSFISKSIEAYGNVTHFYTLDQFNEMIPSSGDPEFLRKVSEATMEAIKSVDPDATWVMQGWLFFIFADYWTTERIEAYLSAGKKFHDMLILDLFAESFPVWKKTKGFFGKAFVWCQVQEFGGNHGLYGHVANLTEGPAEAMAQHPNMVGVGNAGEGQSGNEIVFSLLLDQGWSKTALDPEQYFHDWVTRRYSSHGRKVPKELYEAWQILRLSAYNNTNLVDAPLLPHTLFAASPSVNAKPPLLFIEGLLYDPADMIKAWGLMIKGALFGDSSYQYDIVDVTRQVLSDAFTLVLQDLKVKYKGGAPASVFMPIGDKLLIILKALDTVLSMNENFWLSSWISAARASAGDDAEAADFFEHNARNQITIWGPEVGALGDYAQKQWAGLVSGYYTPRWRMFLDYLKDTPASQYNDTVLKEKLIPFETEWISRTSGASSIRTEKPTKELKAVLGDLQKDLDFVFNLG
;
A
#
# COMPACT_ATOMS: atom_id res chain seq x y z
N MET A 1 -66.53 -31.73 -8.91
CA MET A 1 -66.25 -31.13 -10.23
C MET A 1 -65.09 -30.15 -10.06
N ARG A 2 -63.91 -30.52 -10.59
CA ARG A 2 -62.75 -29.67 -10.99
C ARG A 2 -62.02 -28.84 -9.90
N LEU A 3 -60.70 -28.65 -9.86
CA LEU A 3 -59.45 -29.25 -10.40
C LEU A 3 -58.33 -28.22 -10.10
N PHE A 4 -57.09 -28.68 -9.79
CA PHE A 4 -55.80 -27.94 -9.67
C PHE A 4 -55.66 -26.95 -8.49
N GLY A 5 -54.60 -26.87 -7.68
CA GLY A 5 -53.23 -27.42 -7.66
C GLY A 5 -52.33 -26.34 -7.00
N PRO A 6 -51.41 -26.67 -6.05
CA PRO A 6 -50.59 -25.66 -5.39
C PRO A 6 -49.38 -25.30 -6.25
N LEU A 7 -49.14 -24.00 -6.46
CA LEU A 7 -47.88 -23.47 -7.00
C LEU A 7 -47.40 -22.38 -6.03
N ILE A 8 -46.07 -22.24 -5.96
CA ILE A 8 -45.28 -21.37 -5.05
C ILE A 8 -44.77 -22.12 -3.81
N ILE A 9 -43.91 -23.11 -4.06
CA ILE A 9 -42.73 -23.37 -3.24
C ILE A 9 -41.55 -23.14 -4.18
N LEU A 10 -40.98 -21.93 -4.17
CA LEU A 10 -39.59 -21.64 -4.56
C LEU A 10 -39.39 -20.12 -4.39
N LEU A 11 -38.70 -19.72 -3.32
CA LEU A 11 -37.98 -18.45 -3.08
C LEU A 11 -37.99 -18.19 -1.57
N GLY A 12 -37.05 -18.80 -0.87
CA GLY A 12 -36.94 -18.66 0.58
C GLY A 12 -36.12 -19.75 1.25
N ALA A 13 -35.02 -20.17 0.62
CA ALA A 13 -34.04 -21.07 1.23
C ALA A 13 -32.70 -20.93 0.48
N ILE A 14 -32.06 -19.78 0.61
CA ILE A 14 -30.60 -19.71 0.60
C ILE A 14 -30.22 -19.28 2.01
N PHE A 15 -30.51 -20.16 2.97
CA PHE A 15 -29.76 -20.16 4.21
C PHE A 15 -28.43 -20.81 3.87
N VAL A 16 -27.36 -20.04 4.02
CA VAL A 16 -25.98 -20.51 3.98
C VAL A 16 -25.85 -21.54 5.09
N GLU A 17 -26.01 -22.80 4.72
CA GLU A 17 -25.55 -23.93 5.52
C GLU A 17 -24.03 -23.80 5.61
N ALA A 18 -23.52 -23.68 6.84
CA ALA A 18 -22.10 -23.70 7.14
C ALA A 18 -21.51 -25.05 6.71
N ALA A 19 -21.11 -25.14 5.44
CA ALA A 19 -20.48 -26.32 4.87
C ALA A 19 -18.95 -26.25 5.06
N ASP A 20 -18.37 -27.37 5.46
CA ASP A 20 -16.94 -27.65 5.65
C ASP A 20 -15.96 -26.68 4.94
N ARG A 21 -15.16 -25.95 5.74
CA ARG A 21 -14.14 -24.97 5.32
C ARG A 21 -12.92 -25.54 4.57
N HIS A 22 -13.01 -26.70 3.92
CA HIS A 22 -11.84 -27.39 3.34
C HIS A 22 -12.07 -27.98 1.94
N THR A 23 -12.87 -27.33 1.10
CA THR A 23 -12.92 -27.65 -0.34
C THR A 23 -11.77 -27.00 -1.10
N THR A 24 -11.20 -27.69 -2.10
CA THR A 24 -10.19 -27.11 -3.01
C THR A 24 -10.82 -26.33 -4.17
N ASP A 25 -12.08 -25.93 -4.09
CA ASP A 25 -12.81 -25.32 -5.21
C ASP A 25 -12.26 -23.92 -5.54
N GLY A 26 -11.81 -23.16 -4.53
CA GLY A 26 -11.27 -21.83 -4.74
C GLY A 26 -10.02 -21.78 -5.61
N ILE A 27 -9.09 -22.73 -5.43
CA ILE A 27 -7.89 -22.83 -6.28
C ILE A 27 -8.24 -23.33 -7.70
N THR A 28 -9.25 -24.20 -7.84
CA THR A 28 -9.79 -24.57 -9.14
C THR A 28 -10.36 -23.36 -9.88
N ARG A 29 -11.21 -22.56 -9.21
CA ARG A 29 -11.78 -21.33 -9.79
C ARG A 29 -10.70 -20.29 -10.11
N PHE A 30 -9.65 -20.20 -9.30
CA PHE A 30 -8.47 -19.39 -9.65
C PHE A 30 -7.85 -19.85 -10.98
N LEU A 31 -7.66 -21.16 -11.18
CA LEU A 31 -7.15 -21.67 -12.47
C LEU A 31 -8.12 -21.39 -13.61
N GLU A 32 -9.43 -21.54 -13.42
CA GLU A 32 -10.43 -21.22 -14.45
C GLU A 32 -10.35 -19.76 -14.90
N ARG A 33 -10.12 -18.84 -13.96
CA ARG A 33 -9.95 -17.40 -14.26
C ARG A 33 -8.60 -17.09 -14.89
N ARG A 34 -7.50 -17.61 -14.33
CA ARG A 34 -6.14 -17.14 -14.64
C ARG A 34 -5.34 -18.06 -15.56
N LEU A 35 -5.67 -19.34 -15.61
CA LEU A 35 -4.98 -20.36 -16.41
C LEU A 35 -5.95 -21.44 -16.97
N PRO A 36 -7.01 -21.05 -17.71
CA PRO A 36 -8.12 -21.94 -18.07
C PRO A 36 -7.69 -23.18 -18.87
N ASN A 37 -6.66 -23.05 -19.69
CA ASN A 37 -6.16 -24.14 -20.54
C ASN A 37 -5.49 -25.28 -19.77
N HIS A 38 -5.13 -25.07 -18.49
CA HIS A 38 -4.43 -26.05 -17.67
C HIS A 38 -5.22 -26.53 -16.45
N VAL A 39 -6.50 -26.15 -16.30
CA VAL A 39 -7.33 -26.58 -15.17
C VAL A 39 -7.26 -28.10 -14.96
N ASN A 40 -7.32 -28.87 -16.06
CA ASN A 40 -7.29 -30.33 -16.04
C ASN A 40 -5.90 -30.94 -15.83
N ASP A 41 -4.83 -30.15 -15.91
CA ASP A 41 -3.45 -30.61 -15.72
C ASP A 41 -3.05 -30.65 -14.24
N PHE A 42 -3.83 -30.00 -13.36
CA PHE A 42 -3.59 -29.97 -11.92
C PHE A 42 -4.52 -30.92 -11.13
N LYS A 43 -4.05 -31.33 -9.95
CA LYS A 43 -4.86 -31.95 -8.91
C LYS A 43 -4.44 -31.39 -7.56
N PHE A 44 -5.41 -30.89 -6.81
CA PHE A 44 -5.20 -30.31 -5.47
C PHE A 44 -5.72 -31.25 -4.40
N SER A 45 -5.04 -31.33 -3.25
CA SER A 45 -5.53 -32.11 -2.10
C SER A 45 -5.00 -31.56 -0.79
N LEU A 46 -5.90 -31.39 0.18
CA LEU A 46 -5.51 -31.07 1.56
C LEU A 46 -5.09 -32.37 2.29
N VAL A 47 -3.93 -32.36 2.95
CA VAL A 47 -3.31 -33.55 3.58
C VAL A 47 -2.64 -33.20 4.92
N GLY A 48 -2.56 -34.19 5.82
CA GLY A 48 -1.97 -34.03 7.16
C GLY A 48 -2.96 -33.43 8.18
N PRO A 49 -2.51 -33.02 9.37
CA PRO A 49 -3.35 -32.21 10.25
C PRO A 49 -3.60 -30.88 9.56
N LEU A 50 -4.86 -30.59 9.27
CA LEU A 50 -5.25 -29.37 8.57
C LEU A 50 -4.97 -28.17 9.47
N ARG A 51 -4.43 -27.11 8.88
CA ARG A 51 -4.23 -25.84 9.59
C ARG A 51 -5.58 -25.16 9.78
N THR A 52 -5.91 -24.86 11.03
CA THR A 52 -7.02 -23.98 11.42
C THR A 52 -6.49 -22.58 11.71
N SER A 53 -7.39 -21.59 11.82
CA SER A 53 -7.04 -20.25 12.30
C SER A 53 -6.59 -20.24 13.76
N ASP A 54 -6.90 -21.29 14.52
CA ASP A 54 -6.81 -21.29 15.99
C ASP A 54 -5.48 -21.88 16.47
N ASP A 55 -4.89 -22.79 15.70
CA ASP A 55 -3.67 -23.53 16.08
C ASP A 55 -2.35 -22.82 15.68
N TRP A 56 -2.43 -21.68 14.97
CA TRP A 56 -1.30 -20.85 14.51
C TRP A 56 -0.09 -21.69 14.04
N THR A 57 -0.35 -22.69 13.20
CA THR A 57 0.68 -23.60 12.66
C THR A 57 1.18 -23.17 11.29
N ASN A 58 2.36 -23.67 10.92
CA ASN A 58 3.00 -23.35 9.64
C ASN A 58 2.34 -24.12 8.48
N ASP A 59 2.21 -23.44 7.35
CA ASP A 59 1.80 -24.03 6.07
C ASP A 59 2.90 -24.93 5.51
N LYS A 60 2.50 -26.04 4.90
CA LYS A 60 3.35 -27.04 4.26
C LYS A 60 2.77 -27.40 2.91
N TYR A 61 3.62 -27.59 1.91
CA TYR A 61 3.20 -28.11 0.62
C TYR A 61 4.16 -29.15 0.05
N THR A 62 3.65 -29.95 -0.88
CA THR A 62 4.42 -30.85 -1.74
C THR A 62 3.82 -30.83 -3.14
N VAL A 63 4.66 -30.62 -4.16
CA VAL A 63 4.27 -30.63 -5.57
C VAL A 63 5.02 -31.74 -6.29
N PHE A 64 4.33 -32.55 -7.08
CA PHE A 64 4.94 -33.64 -7.84
C PHE A 64 4.15 -34.00 -9.09
N THR A 65 4.81 -34.60 -10.08
CA THR A 65 4.13 -35.18 -11.24
C THR A 65 3.59 -36.57 -10.90
N GLY A 66 2.28 -36.77 -11.02
CA GLY A 66 1.63 -38.06 -10.80
C GLY A 66 1.85 -39.04 -11.96
N SER A 67 1.54 -40.31 -11.73
CA SER A 67 1.63 -41.36 -12.76
C SER A 67 0.74 -41.09 -13.99
N ASN A 68 -0.34 -40.34 -13.80
CA ASN A 68 -1.24 -39.86 -14.86
C ASN A 68 -0.70 -38.64 -15.64
N GLY A 69 0.51 -38.16 -15.30
CA GLY A 69 1.14 -36.99 -15.92
C GLY A 69 0.67 -35.63 -15.39
N LYS A 70 -0.31 -35.60 -14.48
CA LYS A 70 -0.80 -34.35 -13.87
C LYS A 70 0.15 -33.82 -12.79
N ILE A 71 0.13 -32.51 -12.57
CA ILE A 71 0.83 -31.86 -11.47
C ILE A 71 -0.07 -31.94 -10.23
N ASN A 72 0.39 -32.66 -9.21
CA ASN A 72 -0.31 -32.81 -7.94
C ASN A 72 0.26 -31.81 -6.95
N VAL A 73 -0.59 -31.00 -6.34
CA VAL A 73 -0.24 -30.05 -5.29
C VAL A 73 -0.97 -30.48 -4.02
N GLN A 74 -0.22 -30.83 -3.00
CA GLN A 74 -0.74 -31.23 -1.69
C GLN A 74 -0.27 -30.26 -0.62
N ALA A 75 -1.13 -29.92 0.34
CA ALA A 75 -0.77 -29.04 1.44
C ALA A 75 -1.66 -29.26 2.68
N ASN A 76 -1.26 -28.74 3.85
CA ASN A 76 -2.10 -28.76 5.05
C ASN A 76 -3.09 -27.57 5.12
N SER A 77 -3.06 -26.66 4.16
CA SER A 77 -3.94 -25.49 4.08
C SER A 77 -4.13 -25.02 2.65
N LEU A 78 -5.14 -24.17 2.41
CA LEU A 78 -5.36 -23.55 1.10
C LEU A 78 -4.21 -22.59 0.72
N SER A 79 -3.72 -21.78 1.66
CA SER A 79 -2.52 -20.94 1.49
C SER A 79 -1.31 -21.78 1.05
N GLY A 80 -1.09 -22.95 1.66
CA GLY A 80 -0.04 -23.88 1.25
C GLY A 80 -0.25 -24.45 -0.16
N LEU A 81 -1.50 -24.73 -0.57
CA LEU A 81 -1.79 -25.13 -1.95
C LEU A 81 -1.44 -24.04 -2.95
N PHE A 82 -1.81 -22.79 -2.67
CA PHE A 82 -1.48 -21.66 -3.54
C PHE A 82 0.03 -21.41 -3.61
N GLN A 83 0.76 -21.48 -2.49
CA GLN A 83 2.22 -21.37 -2.51
C GLN A 83 2.84 -22.51 -3.33
N GLY A 84 2.39 -23.76 -3.15
CA GLY A 84 2.87 -24.89 -3.93
C GLY A 84 2.62 -24.70 -5.43
N LEU A 85 1.42 -24.25 -5.81
CA LEU A 85 1.09 -23.89 -7.17
C LEU A 85 2.04 -22.79 -7.69
N HIS A 86 2.27 -21.74 -6.91
CA HIS A 86 3.14 -20.63 -7.29
C HIS A 86 4.59 -21.07 -7.49
N ARG A 87 5.18 -21.85 -6.58
CA ARG A 87 6.54 -22.37 -6.76
C ARG A 87 6.69 -23.19 -8.03
N TYR A 88 5.68 -23.99 -8.37
CA TYR A 88 5.70 -24.69 -9.65
C TYR A 88 5.61 -23.72 -10.84
N LEU A 89 4.68 -22.77 -10.82
CA LEU A 89 4.50 -21.82 -11.92
C LEU A 89 5.69 -20.86 -12.08
N ALA A 90 6.24 -20.32 -11.00
CA ALA A 90 7.34 -19.36 -11.01
C ALA A 90 8.70 -20.04 -11.24
N ASP A 91 9.00 -21.12 -10.52
CA ASP A 91 10.36 -21.70 -10.51
C ASP A 91 10.56 -22.70 -11.64
N VAL A 92 9.50 -23.33 -12.15
CA VAL A 92 9.58 -24.39 -13.17
C VAL A 92 8.99 -23.95 -14.51
N VAL A 93 7.82 -23.30 -14.48
CA VAL A 93 7.15 -22.84 -15.71
C VAL A 93 7.63 -21.44 -16.13
N HIS A 94 8.16 -20.67 -15.17
CA HIS A 94 8.57 -19.28 -15.33
C HIS A 94 7.44 -18.38 -15.83
N VAL A 95 6.30 -18.43 -15.13
CA VAL A 95 5.17 -17.51 -15.34
C VAL A 95 4.61 -17.05 -13.99
N ASP A 96 4.05 -15.84 -13.96
CA ASP A 96 3.53 -15.24 -12.73
C ASP A 96 2.35 -14.27 -13.00
N ILE A 97 1.77 -13.72 -11.93
CA ILE A 97 0.89 -12.54 -11.95
C ILE A 97 1.69 -11.37 -11.38
N PHE A 98 1.53 -10.16 -11.92
CA PHE A 98 2.20 -8.96 -11.42
C PHE A 98 1.21 -7.81 -11.26
N TRP A 99 1.47 -6.84 -10.39
CA TRP A 99 0.53 -5.74 -10.12
C TRP A 99 0.24 -4.90 -11.36
N PHE A 100 1.29 -4.40 -12.01
CA PHE A 100 1.15 -3.46 -13.15
C PHE A 100 1.19 -4.12 -14.52
N ILE A 101 1.64 -5.38 -14.59
CA ILE A 101 1.68 -6.15 -15.85
C ILE A 101 0.47 -7.09 -15.95
N GLY A 102 -0.16 -7.41 -14.82
CA GLY A 102 -1.30 -8.31 -14.73
C GLY A 102 -0.93 -9.79 -14.83
N ASN A 103 -1.90 -10.59 -15.26
CA ASN A 103 -1.77 -12.04 -15.35
C ASN A 103 -0.90 -12.47 -16.55
N ARG A 104 0.24 -13.13 -16.28
CA ARG A 104 1.10 -13.74 -17.31
C ARG A 104 1.08 -15.26 -17.31
N LEU A 105 0.23 -15.90 -16.50
CA LEU A 105 0.13 -17.36 -16.43
C LEU A 105 -0.25 -17.98 -17.79
N SER A 106 -1.00 -17.25 -18.62
CA SER A 106 -1.39 -17.66 -19.97
C SER A 106 -0.23 -17.93 -20.93
N LEU A 107 0.99 -17.48 -20.60
CA LEU A 107 2.21 -17.75 -21.36
C LEU A 107 2.78 -19.15 -21.10
N ALA A 108 2.17 -19.93 -20.19
CA ALA A 108 2.56 -21.30 -19.92
C ALA A 108 2.53 -22.16 -21.21
N PRO A 109 3.45 -23.12 -21.37
CA PRO A 109 3.46 -24.00 -22.52
C PRO A 109 2.25 -24.93 -22.49
N ARG A 110 1.70 -25.25 -23.68
CA ARG A 110 0.57 -26.19 -23.84
C ARG A 110 0.75 -27.53 -23.11
N LYS A 111 2.00 -27.99 -22.94
CA LYS A 111 2.34 -29.12 -22.08
C LYS A 111 3.20 -28.62 -20.94
N LEU A 112 2.69 -28.73 -19.72
CA LEU A 112 3.42 -28.32 -18.53
C LEU A 112 4.65 -29.23 -18.28
N PRO A 113 5.81 -28.66 -17.87
CA PRO A 113 7.01 -29.43 -17.56
C PRO A 113 6.81 -30.42 -16.41
N LYS A 114 7.31 -31.64 -16.55
CA LYS A 114 7.26 -32.62 -15.46
C LYS A 114 8.33 -32.34 -14.41
N LEU A 115 8.04 -32.74 -13.18
CA LEU A 115 8.98 -32.70 -12.06
C LEU A 115 9.67 -34.06 -11.92
N ASP A 116 11.00 -34.07 -12.04
CA ASP A 116 11.80 -35.26 -11.77
C ASP A 116 11.89 -35.57 -10.27
N LYS A 117 11.79 -34.52 -9.42
CA LYS A 117 11.77 -34.61 -7.97
C LYS A 117 10.64 -33.74 -7.42
N PRO A 118 9.94 -34.18 -6.34
CA PRO A 118 8.93 -33.34 -5.71
C PRO A 118 9.52 -32.04 -5.16
N LEU A 119 8.81 -30.92 -5.37
CA LEU A 119 9.05 -29.67 -4.66
C LEU A 119 8.39 -29.78 -3.28
N LYS A 120 9.09 -29.38 -2.22
CA LYS A 120 8.56 -29.37 -0.85
C LYS A 120 8.91 -28.05 -0.19
N GLY A 121 7.99 -27.52 0.59
CA GLY A 121 8.22 -26.31 1.38
C GLY A 121 7.40 -26.31 2.65
N GLU A 122 7.91 -25.60 3.64
CA GLU A 122 7.29 -25.33 4.93
C GLU A 122 7.55 -23.87 5.25
N SER A 123 6.51 -23.13 5.59
CA SER A 123 6.68 -21.75 6.05
C SER A 123 7.43 -21.71 7.38
N SER A 124 8.17 -20.64 7.64
CA SER A 124 8.85 -20.42 8.92
C SER A 124 7.95 -19.80 9.96
N VAL A 125 6.86 -19.16 9.50
CA VAL A 125 5.88 -18.44 10.32
C VAL A 125 4.46 -18.85 9.95
N PRO A 126 3.51 -18.83 10.89
CA PRO A 126 2.11 -19.15 10.61
C PRO A 126 1.36 -18.06 9.84
N TRP A 127 1.79 -16.79 9.92
CA TRP A 127 1.09 -15.67 9.32
C TRP A 127 1.95 -14.89 8.32
N ARG A 128 1.35 -14.58 7.17
CA ARG A 128 1.88 -13.63 6.18
C ARG A 128 0.83 -12.55 6.00
N TYR A 129 1.14 -11.38 6.53
CA TYR A 129 0.27 -10.22 6.63
C TYR A 129 0.38 -9.32 5.40
N HIS A 130 -0.71 -8.64 5.03
CA HIS A 130 -0.68 -7.66 3.94
C HIS A 130 -1.65 -6.48 4.12
N LEU A 131 -1.24 -5.34 3.56
CA LEU A 131 -1.81 -3.99 3.55
C LEU A 131 -1.55 -3.17 4.82
N ASN A 132 -1.43 -1.87 4.66
CA ASN A 132 -1.55 -0.88 5.73
C ASN A 132 -2.98 -0.34 5.76
N THR A 133 -3.43 0.19 6.89
CA THR A 133 -4.69 0.94 6.96
C THR A 133 -4.67 2.13 5.98
N VAL A 134 -3.53 2.79 5.78
CA VAL A 134 -3.44 3.93 4.85
C VAL A 134 -3.38 3.54 3.37
N THR A 135 -3.15 2.26 3.05
CA THR A 135 -3.29 1.73 1.67
C THR A 135 -4.70 1.97 1.13
N PHE A 136 -5.70 1.96 2.03
CA PHE A 136 -7.10 2.24 1.69
C PHE A 136 -7.38 3.70 1.31
N SER A 137 -6.43 4.59 1.53
CA SER A 137 -6.47 5.97 1.05
C SER A 137 -5.58 6.16 -0.17
N TYR A 138 -4.32 5.70 -0.17
CA TYR A 138 -3.37 6.03 -1.24
C TYR A 138 -3.43 5.13 -2.48
N ALA A 139 -3.97 3.91 -2.35
CA ALA A 139 -4.05 2.96 -3.45
C ALA A 139 -5.50 2.60 -3.78
N THR A 140 -6.30 2.21 -2.79
CA THR A 140 -7.58 1.52 -3.04
C THR A 140 -8.88 2.34 -2.95
N PRO A 141 -8.92 3.67 -2.70
CA PRO A 141 -10.21 4.36 -2.48
C PRO A 141 -11.15 4.33 -3.69
N TRP A 142 -10.58 4.13 -4.88
CA TRP A 142 -11.29 4.10 -6.16
C TRP A 142 -11.27 2.72 -6.84
N TRP A 143 -10.78 1.69 -6.15
CA TRP A 143 -10.69 0.35 -6.72
C TRP A 143 -12.07 -0.24 -7.00
N THR A 144 -12.16 -0.90 -8.15
CA THR A 144 -13.29 -1.71 -8.57
C THR A 144 -13.20 -3.12 -8.00
N TRP A 145 -14.19 -3.96 -8.29
CA TRP A 145 -14.08 -5.39 -7.97
C TRP A 145 -12.93 -6.05 -8.72
N GLU A 146 -12.69 -5.68 -9.97
CA GLU A 146 -11.67 -6.26 -10.82
C GLU A 146 -10.25 -5.98 -10.30
N ASP A 147 -10.01 -4.79 -9.73
CA ASP A 147 -8.76 -4.43 -9.06
C ASP A 147 -8.55 -5.31 -7.82
N TRP A 148 -9.56 -5.41 -6.96
CA TRP A 148 -9.53 -6.29 -5.78
C TRP A 148 -9.40 -7.77 -6.17
N GLU A 149 -10.01 -8.21 -7.27
CA GLU A 149 -9.92 -9.58 -7.74
C GLU A 149 -8.49 -9.94 -8.13
N LEU A 150 -7.80 -9.02 -8.82
CA LEU A 150 -6.40 -9.18 -9.19
C LEU A 150 -5.50 -9.16 -7.96
N GLU A 151 -5.72 -8.24 -7.02
CA GLU A 151 -4.95 -8.15 -5.78
C GLU A 151 -5.10 -9.42 -4.94
N LEU A 152 -6.32 -9.91 -4.73
CA LEU A 152 -6.56 -11.13 -3.95
C LEU A 152 -5.93 -12.36 -4.61
N ASP A 153 -6.01 -12.45 -5.94
CA ASP A 153 -5.36 -13.54 -6.69
C ASP A 153 -3.81 -13.44 -6.59
N TRP A 154 -3.23 -12.24 -6.61
CA TRP A 154 -1.81 -11.99 -6.36
C TRP A 154 -1.43 -12.42 -4.94
N LEU A 155 -2.18 -11.99 -3.93
CA LEU A 155 -1.95 -12.33 -2.53
C LEU A 155 -1.98 -13.83 -2.29
N ALA A 156 -2.94 -14.53 -2.88
CA ALA A 156 -3.07 -15.98 -2.73
C ALA A 156 -1.82 -16.71 -3.20
N ILE A 157 -1.34 -16.42 -4.42
CA ILE A 157 -0.17 -17.12 -4.96
C ILE A 157 1.14 -16.77 -4.24
N ARG A 158 1.25 -15.65 -3.52
CA ARG A 158 2.40 -15.38 -2.61
C ARG A 158 2.20 -15.95 -1.20
N GLY A 159 1.16 -16.74 -0.97
CA GLY A 159 0.89 -17.37 0.32
C GLY A 159 0.46 -16.41 1.42
N VAL A 160 -0.02 -15.20 1.08
CA VAL A 160 -0.61 -14.29 2.07
C VAL A 160 -1.87 -14.93 2.63
N ASN A 161 -2.01 -14.93 3.95
CA ASN A 161 -3.13 -15.55 4.64
C ASN A 161 -3.73 -14.71 5.78
N LEU A 162 -3.21 -13.51 6.03
CA LEU A 162 -3.74 -12.57 7.02
C LEU A 162 -3.83 -11.12 6.49
N PRO A 163 -4.64 -10.84 5.45
CA PRO A 163 -4.74 -9.49 4.89
C PRO A 163 -5.75 -8.62 5.66
N LEU A 164 -5.54 -7.30 5.68
CA LEU A 164 -6.56 -6.34 6.15
C LEU A 164 -7.77 -6.29 5.20
N ALA A 165 -8.97 -6.10 5.76
CA ALA A 165 -10.20 -5.91 4.98
C ALA A 165 -11.02 -4.73 5.54
N TRP A 166 -10.79 -3.52 5.04
CA TRP A 166 -11.37 -2.27 5.55
C TRP A 166 -12.38 -1.59 4.63
N THR A 167 -12.59 -2.09 3.42
CA THR A 167 -13.52 -1.48 2.46
C THR A 167 -14.91 -1.39 3.09
N GLY A 168 -15.58 -0.25 2.94
CA GLY A 168 -16.94 -0.05 3.48
C GLY A 168 -17.06 0.06 5.01
N TYR A 169 -15.95 0.21 5.76
CA TYR A 169 -15.96 0.44 7.22
C TYR A 169 -16.98 1.48 7.67
N GLU A 170 -17.07 2.59 6.93
CA GLU A 170 -17.94 3.73 7.27
C GLU A 170 -19.41 3.33 7.35
N LYS A 171 -19.88 2.33 6.58
CA LYS A 171 -21.30 1.91 6.62
C LYS A 171 -21.69 1.38 8.01
N ILE A 172 -20.82 0.58 8.61
CA ILE A 172 -21.05 0.06 9.97
C ILE A 172 -20.94 1.21 10.97
N LEU A 173 -19.93 2.07 10.85
CA LEU A 173 -19.73 3.21 11.73
C LEU A 173 -20.95 4.17 11.73
N ILE A 174 -21.45 4.53 10.55
CA ILE A 174 -22.64 5.37 10.37
C ILE A 174 -23.84 4.73 11.08
N SER A 175 -24.06 3.42 10.91
CA SER A 175 -25.16 2.73 11.57
C SER A 175 -25.02 2.74 13.09
N VAL A 176 -23.81 2.55 13.63
CA VAL A 176 -23.52 2.62 15.08
C VAL A 176 -23.79 4.02 15.62
N PHE A 177 -23.38 5.07 14.90
CA PHE A 177 -23.63 6.45 15.31
C PHE A 177 -25.12 6.82 15.25
N GLN A 178 -25.83 6.40 14.21
CA GLN A 178 -27.28 6.60 14.13
C GLN A 178 -28.02 5.88 15.27
N GLU A 179 -27.62 4.65 15.61
CA GLU A 179 -28.16 3.91 16.75
C GLU A 179 -27.90 4.64 18.08
N ALA A 180 -26.74 5.27 18.22
CA ALA A 180 -26.39 6.05 19.41
C ALA A 180 -27.13 7.40 19.50
N GLY A 181 -27.82 7.85 18.44
CA GLY A 181 -28.61 9.09 18.42
C GLY A 181 -27.93 10.28 17.74
N PHE A 182 -26.82 10.08 17.04
CA PHE A 182 -26.26 11.11 16.15
C PHE A 182 -27.15 11.30 14.92
N THR A 183 -27.34 12.56 14.51
CA THR A 183 -28.01 12.91 13.26
C THR A 183 -27.07 12.74 12.07
N ASP A 184 -27.65 12.63 10.87
CA ASP A 184 -26.85 12.57 9.64
C ASP A 184 -25.93 13.78 9.47
N ASP A 185 -26.33 14.96 9.94
CA ASP A 185 -25.49 16.16 9.91
C ASP A 185 -24.30 16.07 10.87
N ASP A 186 -24.48 15.50 12.07
CA ASP A 186 -23.36 15.27 12.99
C ASP A 186 -22.35 14.30 12.37
N ILE A 187 -22.83 13.26 11.69
CA ILE A 187 -22.00 12.24 11.04
C ILE A 187 -21.27 12.82 9.82
N ARG A 188 -21.94 13.62 8.98
CA ARG A 188 -21.34 14.38 7.86
C ARG A 188 -20.34 15.42 8.34
N SER A 189 -20.46 15.91 9.57
CA SER A 189 -19.47 16.80 10.18
C SER A 189 -18.24 16.08 10.73
N PHE A 190 -18.24 14.74 10.72
CA PHE A 190 -17.17 13.90 11.26
C PHE A 190 -16.38 13.15 10.18
N ILE A 191 -17.04 12.55 9.19
CA ILE A 191 -16.39 11.71 8.17
C ILE A 191 -15.68 12.59 7.12
N SER A 192 -14.46 12.21 6.75
CA SER A 192 -13.67 12.88 5.70
C SER A 192 -14.01 12.39 4.28
N GLY A 193 -13.47 13.06 3.27
CA GLY A 193 -13.55 12.61 1.89
C GLY A 193 -12.86 11.25 1.65
N PRO A 194 -13.27 10.47 0.63
CA PRO A 194 -12.84 9.07 0.46
C PRO A 194 -11.33 8.84 0.43
N ALA A 195 -10.58 9.75 -0.17
CA ALA A 195 -9.12 9.68 -0.27
C ALA A 195 -8.40 9.90 1.07
N TYR A 196 -9.13 10.18 2.16
CA TYR A 196 -8.57 10.50 3.47
C TYR A 196 -9.15 9.67 4.62
N LEU A 197 -9.95 8.65 4.30
CA LEU A 197 -10.67 7.89 5.31
C LEU A 197 -9.73 7.18 6.27
N ALA A 198 -8.55 6.71 5.83
CA ALA A 198 -7.57 6.09 6.72
C ALA A 198 -7.19 6.97 7.92
N TRP A 199 -6.90 8.26 7.71
CA TRP A 199 -6.57 9.19 8.80
C TRP A 199 -7.78 9.61 9.63
N ASN A 200 -8.99 9.56 9.05
CA ASN A 200 -10.21 9.74 9.84
C ASN A 200 -10.48 8.56 10.76
N ARG A 201 -10.27 7.33 10.25
CA ARG A 201 -10.37 6.09 11.02
C ARG A 201 -9.39 6.06 12.19
N PHE A 202 -8.17 6.53 11.99
CA PHE A 202 -7.19 6.70 13.06
C PHE A 202 -7.47 7.86 14.01
N GLY A 203 -8.45 8.71 13.73
CA GLY A 203 -8.77 9.89 14.52
C GLY A 203 -7.82 11.08 14.31
N ASN A 204 -6.84 10.99 13.40
CA ASN A 204 -5.97 12.11 13.05
C ASN A 204 -6.75 13.25 12.40
N LEU A 205 -7.73 12.90 11.57
CA LEU A 205 -8.61 13.83 10.84
C LEU A 205 -10.08 13.69 11.24
N GLN A 206 -10.82 14.78 11.12
CA GLN A 206 -12.28 14.81 11.17
C GLN A 206 -12.85 15.92 10.28
N GLY A 207 -14.14 15.80 9.97
CA GLY A 207 -14.90 16.77 9.19
C GLY A 207 -14.66 16.69 7.70
N SER A 208 -15.22 17.65 6.95
CA SER A 208 -15.20 17.74 5.47
C SER A 208 -13.81 18.06 4.89
N TRP A 209 -12.76 17.47 5.47
CA TRP A 209 -11.45 17.34 4.86
C TRP A 209 -11.59 16.70 3.48
N GLY A 210 -10.94 17.28 2.47
CA GLY A 210 -11.19 16.95 1.07
C GLY A 210 -12.33 17.75 0.41
N GLY A 211 -12.92 18.72 1.11
CA GLY A 211 -13.80 19.74 0.52
C GLY A 211 -15.31 19.43 0.51
N GLY A 212 -15.75 18.36 1.18
CA GLY A 212 -17.16 17.92 1.12
C GLY A 212 -17.39 16.57 1.78
N ASN A 213 -18.54 15.95 1.48
CA ASN A 213 -18.98 14.66 2.00
C ASN A 213 -19.36 13.72 0.86
N ALA A 214 -18.97 12.45 0.95
CA ALA A 214 -19.46 11.45 0.01
C ALA A 214 -20.98 11.22 0.23
N PRO A 215 -21.73 10.92 -0.84
CA PRO A 215 -23.14 10.58 -0.69
C PRO A 215 -23.26 9.22 0.01
N PHE A 216 -24.29 9.01 0.85
CA PHE A 216 -24.40 7.77 1.63
C PHE A 216 -24.46 6.50 0.77
N LYS A 217 -25.03 6.59 -0.44
CA LYS A 217 -25.02 5.51 -1.44
C LYS A 217 -23.62 5.02 -1.82
N TRP A 218 -22.60 5.88 -1.71
CA TRP A 218 -21.22 5.50 -1.96
C TRP A 218 -20.71 4.57 -0.84
N TYR A 219 -20.98 4.89 0.44
CA TYR A 219 -20.65 3.98 1.54
C TYR A 219 -21.39 2.65 1.43
N ASP A 220 -22.64 2.66 0.94
CA ASP A 220 -23.38 1.42 0.64
C ASP A 220 -22.69 0.59 -0.44
N ALA A 221 -22.23 1.22 -1.53
CA ALA A 221 -21.51 0.53 -2.59
C ALA A 221 -20.17 -0.07 -2.11
N GLN A 222 -19.42 0.66 -1.28
CA GLN A 222 -18.19 0.17 -0.67
C GLN A 222 -18.45 -1.02 0.27
N PHE A 223 -19.55 -0.98 1.02
CA PHE A 223 -19.97 -2.09 1.88
C PHE A 223 -20.34 -3.36 1.09
N GLU A 224 -21.02 -3.22 -0.05
CA GLU A 224 -21.29 -4.36 -0.94
C GLU A 224 -20.01 -4.89 -1.61
N LEU A 225 -19.06 -4.01 -1.95
CA LEU A 225 -17.74 -4.42 -2.44
C LEU A 225 -16.98 -5.24 -1.38
N GLN A 226 -17.02 -4.83 -0.12
CA GLN A 226 -16.41 -5.56 0.98
C GLN A 226 -16.95 -6.98 1.14
N LYS A 227 -18.26 -7.19 0.99
CA LYS A 227 -18.85 -8.54 1.01
C LYS A 227 -18.25 -9.45 -0.06
N LYS A 228 -18.01 -8.92 -1.27
CA LYS A 228 -17.34 -9.67 -2.35
C LYS A 228 -15.88 -9.97 -2.00
N ILE A 229 -15.16 -8.99 -1.44
CA ILE A 229 -13.77 -9.15 -0.99
C ILE A 229 -13.67 -10.28 0.04
N LEU A 230 -14.49 -10.23 1.10
CA LEU A 230 -14.47 -11.24 2.17
C LEU A 230 -14.83 -12.64 1.66
N ALA A 231 -15.81 -12.75 0.76
CA ALA A 231 -16.15 -14.02 0.13
C ALA A 231 -14.96 -14.61 -0.64
N ARG A 232 -14.23 -13.78 -1.40
CA ARG A 232 -13.04 -14.21 -2.14
C ARG A 232 -11.85 -14.50 -1.22
N MET A 233 -11.64 -13.73 -0.16
CA MET A 233 -10.62 -14.04 0.85
C MET A 233 -10.84 -15.43 1.45
N SER A 234 -12.09 -15.76 1.83
CA SER A 234 -12.44 -17.09 2.33
C SER A 234 -12.23 -18.17 1.27
N GLU A 235 -12.61 -17.93 0.02
CA GLU A 235 -12.38 -18.85 -1.11
C GLU A 235 -10.88 -19.17 -1.30
N LEU A 236 -10.02 -18.18 -1.11
CA LEU A 236 -8.57 -18.29 -1.27
C LEU A 236 -7.87 -18.80 0.01
N GLY A 237 -8.61 -19.03 1.10
CA GLY A 237 -8.08 -19.51 2.36
C GLY A 237 -7.35 -18.47 3.21
N MET A 238 -7.69 -17.20 3.00
CA MET A 238 -7.21 -16.09 3.81
C MET A 238 -8.10 -15.88 5.03
N THR A 239 -7.49 -15.47 6.14
CA THR A 239 -8.19 -14.98 7.33
C THR A 239 -8.21 -13.45 7.28
N PRO A 240 -9.36 -12.80 7.04
CA PRO A 240 -9.42 -11.35 6.99
C PRO A 240 -9.19 -10.74 8.38
N ILE A 241 -8.48 -9.62 8.46
CA ILE A 241 -8.49 -8.78 9.67
C ILE A 241 -9.57 -7.71 9.47
N LEU A 242 -10.61 -7.74 10.32
CA LEU A 242 -11.69 -6.76 10.29
C LEU A 242 -11.41 -5.59 11.23
N PRO A 243 -11.89 -4.38 10.93
CA PRO A 243 -11.75 -3.25 11.85
C PRO A 243 -12.64 -3.41 13.10
N ALA A 244 -12.26 -2.74 14.17
CA ALA A 244 -13.05 -2.52 15.39
C ALA A 244 -13.15 -1.01 15.68
N PHE A 245 -14.04 -0.60 16.60
CA PHE A 245 -14.30 0.81 16.87
C PHE A 245 -13.16 1.49 17.67
N PRO A 246 -12.42 2.45 17.10
CA PRO A 246 -11.23 2.99 17.75
C PRO A 246 -11.51 4.01 18.87
N GLY A 247 -12.77 4.41 19.08
CA GLY A 247 -13.15 5.35 20.15
C GLY A 247 -13.34 6.81 19.69
N TYR A 248 -13.05 7.13 18.43
CA TYR A 248 -13.27 8.49 17.89
C TYR A 248 -14.73 8.72 17.50
N VAL A 249 -15.28 9.87 17.90
CA VAL A 249 -16.70 10.20 17.79
C VAL A 249 -16.94 11.63 17.28
N PRO A 250 -18.13 11.92 16.71
CA PRO A 250 -18.49 13.29 16.34
C PRO A 250 -18.51 14.23 17.54
N ARG A 251 -18.18 15.51 17.32
CA ARG A 251 -18.18 16.56 18.37
C ARG A 251 -19.53 16.72 19.09
N ALA A 252 -20.62 16.34 18.44
CA ALA A 252 -21.96 16.35 19.02
C ALA A 252 -22.15 15.34 20.17
N VAL A 253 -21.13 14.54 20.50
CA VAL A 253 -21.22 13.50 21.54
C VAL A 253 -21.71 14.05 22.87
N THR A 254 -21.33 15.26 23.30
CA THR A 254 -21.80 15.82 24.58
C THR A 254 -23.29 16.18 24.58
N ARG A 255 -23.89 16.34 23.40
CA ARG A 255 -25.35 16.49 23.25
C ARG A 255 -26.05 15.13 23.23
N VAL A 256 -25.44 14.14 22.55
CA VAL A 256 -26.02 12.81 22.32
C VAL A 256 -25.87 11.91 23.55
N LEU A 257 -24.71 11.96 24.20
CA LEU A 257 -24.27 11.20 25.37
C LEU A 257 -23.74 12.19 26.42
N PRO A 258 -24.62 12.86 27.20
CA PRO A 258 -24.23 13.97 28.07
C PRO A 258 -23.37 13.55 29.28
N ASP A 259 -23.36 12.27 29.64
CA ASP A 259 -22.58 11.66 30.71
C ASP A 259 -21.29 10.98 30.22
N ALA A 260 -20.98 11.07 28.91
CA ALA A 260 -19.79 10.47 28.33
C ALA A 260 -18.49 11.15 28.78
N GLU A 261 -17.51 10.34 29.17
CA GLU A 261 -16.15 10.77 29.42
C GLU A 261 -15.37 10.87 28.10
N VAL A 262 -15.21 12.11 27.62
CA VAL A 262 -14.50 12.40 26.38
C VAL A 262 -13.32 13.34 26.60
N VAL A 263 -12.28 13.15 25.81
CA VAL A 263 -11.16 14.08 25.66
C VAL A 263 -11.00 14.42 24.18
N ASN A 264 -10.29 15.50 23.85
CA ASN A 264 -9.86 15.73 22.48
C ASN A 264 -8.45 15.16 22.30
N ALA A 265 -8.23 14.45 21.20
CA ALA A 265 -6.90 13.98 20.83
C ALA A 265 -5.95 15.16 20.57
N SER A 266 -4.64 14.87 20.55
CA SER A 266 -3.62 15.87 20.21
C SER A 266 -3.81 16.41 18.79
N GLN A 267 -3.39 17.67 18.57
CA GLN A 267 -3.35 18.24 17.23
C GLN A 267 -2.36 17.46 16.37
N TRP A 268 -2.80 16.97 15.21
CA TRP A 268 -1.96 16.20 14.30
C TRP A 268 -1.39 17.08 13.18
N ALA A 269 -0.10 16.91 12.86
CA ALA A 269 0.61 17.57 11.75
C ALA A 269 0.39 19.10 11.62
N GLU A 270 0.25 19.81 12.76
CA GLU A 270 -0.04 21.25 12.83
C GLU A 270 -1.34 21.66 12.09
N ILE A 271 -2.20 20.70 11.76
CA ILE A 271 -3.45 20.94 11.03
C ILE A 271 -4.38 21.78 11.88
N ASN A 272 -5.14 22.67 11.23
CA ASN A 272 -6.13 23.50 11.90
C ASN A 272 -7.06 22.63 12.79
N PRO A 273 -7.24 22.96 14.09
CA PRO A 273 -8.06 22.18 15.01
C PRO A 273 -9.51 21.93 14.57
N LYS A 274 -10.03 22.65 13.57
CA LYS A 274 -11.33 22.33 12.96
C LYS A 274 -11.35 20.96 12.27
N TYR A 275 -10.20 20.47 11.80
CA TYR A 275 -10.06 19.21 11.05
C TYR A 275 -9.26 18.12 11.77
N THR A 276 -8.75 18.39 12.97
CA THR A 276 -8.03 17.43 13.81
C THR A 276 -8.54 17.58 15.25
N ASN A 277 -7.77 17.21 16.28
CA ASN A 277 -8.22 17.21 17.67
C ASN A 277 -9.53 16.43 17.83
N THR A 278 -9.59 15.28 17.18
CA THR A 278 -10.81 14.47 17.11
C THR A 278 -11.26 14.09 18.52
N THR A 279 -12.56 14.19 18.76
CA THR A 279 -13.14 13.84 20.06
C THR A 279 -13.02 12.34 20.26
N PHE A 280 -12.43 11.96 21.38
CA PHE A 280 -12.08 10.60 21.75
C PHE A 280 -12.84 10.21 23.01
N LEU A 281 -13.65 9.17 22.90
CA LEU A 281 -14.40 8.57 23.98
C LEU A 281 -13.49 7.60 24.74
N GLN A 282 -13.30 7.84 26.04
CA GLN A 282 -12.36 7.03 26.83
C GLN A 282 -12.77 5.54 26.79
N PRO A 283 -11.83 4.59 26.61
CA PRO A 283 -12.19 3.17 26.47
C PRO A 283 -12.88 2.55 27.69
N PHE A 284 -12.64 3.10 28.88
CA PHE A 284 -13.29 2.66 30.13
C PHE A 284 -14.65 3.31 30.38
N ASP A 285 -15.10 4.21 29.50
CA ASP A 285 -16.46 4.77 29.53
C ASP A 285 -17.50 3.70 29.10
N PRO A 286 -18.62 3.53 29.84
CA PRO A 286 -19.64 2.53 29.49
C PRO A 286 -20.24 2.69 28.08
N HIS A 287 -20.31 3.91 27.55
CA HIS A 287 -20.74 4.16 26.18
C HIS A 287 -19.73 3.66 25.16
N SER A 288 -18.43 3.75 25.45
CA SER A 288 -17.38 3.21 24.58
C SER A 288 -17.56 1.71 24.38
N VAL A 289 -17.76 0.99 25.48
CA VAL A 289 -18.05 -0.46 25.47
C VAL A 289 -19.33 -0.77 24.68
N ARG A 290 -20.39 0.05 24.83
CA ARG A 290 -21.64 -0.14 24.08
C ARG A 290 -21.43 0.06 22.57
N LEU A 291 -20.74 1.12 22.16
CA LEU A 291 -20.46 1.39 20.74
C LEU A 291 -19.56 0.31 20.13
N GLN A 292 -18.54 -0.14 20.86
CA GLN A 292 -17.67 -1.24 20.44
C GLN A 292 -18.46 -2.54 20.22
N LYS A 293 -19.33 -2.89 21.17
CA LYS A 293 -20.21 -4.06 21.06
C LYS A 293 -21.10 -3.96 19.83
N SER A 294 -21.78 -2.82 19.67
CA SER A 294 -22.63 -2.56 18.51
C SER A 294 -21.85 -2.68 17.20
N PHE A 295 -20.64 -2.14 17.13
CA PHE A 295 -19.81 -2.17 15.93
C PHE A 295 -19.46 -3.62 15.52
N ILE A 296 -18.90 -4.40 16.44
CA ILE A 296 -18.51 -5.79 16.16
C ILE A 296 -19.74 -6.65 15.88
N SER A 297 -20.83 -6.52 16.66
CA SER A 297 -22.05 -7.30 16.42
C SER A 297 -22.65 -7.02 15.05
N LYS A 298 -22.70 -5.76 14.60
CA LYS A 298 -23.16 -5.41 13.24
C LYS A 298 -22.22 -5.94 12.15
N SER A 299 -20.91 -5.94 12.40
CA SER A 299 -19.92 -6.55 11.49
C SER A 299 -20.17 -8.06 11.33
N ILE A 300 -20.38 -8.77 12.44
CA ILE A 300 -20.70 -10.20 12.44
C ILE A 300 -22.05 -10.47 11.76
N GLU A 301 -23.07 -9.64 12.01
CA GLU A 301 -24.37 -9.74 11.33
C GLU A 301 -24.23 -9.57 9.81
N ALA A 302 -23.43 -8.59 9.38
CA ALA A 302 -23.22 -8.25 7.98
C ALA A 302 -22.40 -9.30 7.21
N TYR A 303 -21.35 -9.82 7.83
CA TYR A 303 -20.32 -10.60 7.14
C TYR A 303 -20.27 -12.07 7.58
N GLY A 304 -20.90 -12.41 8.71
CA GLY A 304 -20.75 -13.69 9.38
C GLY A 304 -19.48 -13.77 10.22
N ASN A 305 -19.29 -14.91 10.91
CA ASN A 305 -18.10 -15.16 11.73
C ASN A 305 -16.89 -15.58 10.85
N VAL A 306 -16.36 -14.62 10.09
CA VAL A 306 -15.27 -14.84 9.12
C VAL A 306 -13.87 -14.78 9.73
N THR A 307 -13.73 -14.25 10.94
CA THR A 307 -12.43 -14.06 11.60
C THR A 307 -12.57 -13.87 13.10
N HIS A 308 -11.47 -14.08 13.82
CA HIS A 308 -11.26 -13.63 15.20
C HIS A 308 -10.23 -12.49 15.29
N PHE A 309 -9.72 -11.99 14.16
CA PHE A 309 -8.72 -10.92 14.12
C PHE A 309 -9.38 -9.57 13.91
N TYR A 310 -9.26 -8.68 14.89
CA TYR A 310 -9.79 -7.32 14.84
C TYR A 310 -8.66 -6.31 14.95
N THR A 311 -8.57 -5.39 13.99
CA THR A 311 -7.65 -4.26 14.08
C THR A 311 -8.30 -3.04 14.72
N LEU A 312 -7.58 -2.43 15.65
CA LEU A 312 -7.99 -1.21 16.33
C LEU A 312 -6.73 -0.44 16.71
N ASP A 313 -6.58 0.77 16.16
CA ASP A 313 -5.43 1.63 16.43
C ASP A 313 -5.89 2.91 17.11
N GLN A 314 -5.53 3.03 18.40
CA GLN A 314 -5.63 4.25 19.18
C GLN A 314 -4.27 4.95 19.19
N PHE A 315 -4.29 6.28 19.19
CA PHE A 315 -3.08 7.09 19.32
C PHE A 315 -2.05 6.92 18.19
N ASN A 316 -2.45 6.47 17.00
CA ASN A 316 -1.56 6.48 15.83
C ASN A 316 -1.16 7.93 15.51
N GLU A 317 0.13 8.25 15.65
CA GLU A 317 0.66 9.61 15.56
C GLU A 317 -0.06 10.63 16.45
N MET A 318 -0.57 10.17 17.60
CA MET A 318 -1.15 11.04 18.61
C MET A 318 -0.64 10.67 20.00
N ILE A 319 -0.68 11.62 20.93
CA ILE A 319 -0.23 11.41 22.30
C ILE A 319 -1.46 11.17 23.19
N PRO A 320 -1.53 10.06 23.96
CA PRO A 320 -2.58 9.83 24.94
C PRO A 320 -2.69 10.97 25.97
N SER A 321 -3.88 11.15 26.55
CA SER A 321 -4.14 12.22 27.53
C SER A 321 -3.32 12.11 28.82
N SER A 322 -2.78 10.94 29.13
CA SER A 322 -1.84 10.71 30.23
C SER A 322 -0.78 9.69 29.83
N GLY A 323 0.47 9.94 30.24
CA GLY A 323 1.59 8.98 30.10
C GLY A 323 1.84 8.15 31.36
N ASP A 324 0.90 8.16 32.32
CA ASP A 324 0.91 7.27 33.49
C ASP A 324 0.73 5.82 33.04
N PRO A 325 1.66 4.90 33.37
CA PRO A 325 1.54 3.48 33.06
C PRO A 325 0.20 2.85 33.46
N GLU A 326 -0.38 3.25 34.60
CA GLU A 326 -1.66 2.68 35.05
C GLU A 326 -2.83 3.15 34.18
N PHE A 327 -2.78 4.40 33.69
CA PHE A 327 -3.76 4.89 32.73
C PHE A 327 -3.67 4.11 31.41
N LEU A 328 -2.46 3.93 30.87
CA LEU A 328 -2.23 3.20 29.61
C LEU A 328 -2.69 1.74 29.71
N ARG A 329 -2.47 1.09 30.86
CA ARG A 329 -2.96 -0.25 31.17
C ARG A 329 -4.48 -0.32 31.13
N LYS A 330 -5.17 0.60 31.81
CA LYS A 330 -6.65 0.65 31.82
C LYS A 330 -7.25 0.85 30.43
N VAL A 331 -6.63 1.72 29.63
CA VAL A 331 -7.05 1.99 28.24
C VAL A 331 -7.03 0.71 27.41
N SER A 332 -5.92 -0.04 27.46
CA SER A 332 -5.78 -1.26 26.66
C SER A 332 -6.58 -2.42 27.21
N GLU A 333 -6.65 -2.59 28.53
CA GLU A 333 -7.48 -3.62 29.18
C GLU A 333 -8.97 -3.43 28.86
N ALA A 334 -9.48 -2.21 28.99
CA ALA A 334 -10.88 -1.91 28.67
C ALA A 334 -11.19 -2.12 27.17
N THR A 335 -10.28 -1.72 26.29
CA THR A 335 -10.40 -1.97 24.84
C THR A 335 -10.50 -3.46 24.53
N MET A 336 -9.57 -4.25 25.07
CA MET A 336 -9.55 -5.71 24.90
C MET A 336 -10.82 -6.37 25.45
N GLU A 337 -11.24 -6.00 26.66
CA GLU A 337 -12.44 -6.53 27.28
C GLU A 337 -13.71 -6.20 26.48
N ALA A 338 -13.79 -5.00 25.90
CA ALA A 338 -14.91 -4.61 25.06
C ALA A 338 -14.98 -5.44 23.77
N ILE A 339 -13.86 -5.69 23.09
CA ILE A 339 -13.81 -6.58 21.91
C ILE A 339 -14.22 -8.00 22.33
N LYS A 340 -13.62 -8.54 23.39
CA LYS A 340 -13.85 -9.91 23.86
C LYS A 340 -15.23 -10.18 24.44
N SER A 341 -15.95 -9.13 24.80
CA SER A 341 -17.34 -9.25 25.23
C SER A 341 -18.30 -9.67 24.11
N VAL A 342 -17.88 -9.55 22.85
CA VAL A 342 -18.61 -10.04 21.67
C VAL A 342 -17.96 -11.31 21.13
N ASP A 343 -16.63 -11.33 21.01
CA ASP A 343 -15.87 -12.47 20.50
C ASP A 343 -14.80 -12.91 21.52
N PRO A 344 -15.07 -13.91 22.37
CA PRO A 344 -14.15 -14.36 23.42
C PRO A 344 -12.77 -14.81 22.94
N ASP A 345 -12.68 -15.23 21.67
CA ASP A 345 -11.46 -15.73 21.03
C ASP A 345 -10.74 -14.64 20.21
N ALA A 346 -11.21 -13.38 20.30
CA ALA A 346 -10.64 -12.28 19.56
C ALA A 346 -9.15 -12.06 19.82
N THR A 347 -8.41 -11.87 18.73
CA THR A 347 -7.08 -11.30 18.67
C THR A 347 -7.17 -9.82 18.30
N TRP A 348 -6.67 -8.95 19.17
CA TRP A 348 -6.47 -7.54 18.85
C TRP A 348 -5.17 -7.37 18.05
N VAL A 349 -5.30 -7.02 16.78
CA VAL A 349 -4.20 -6.63 15.91
C VAL A 349 -3.96 -5.13 16.06
N MET A 350 -2.72 -4.71 16.34
CA MET A 350 -2.40 -3.28 16.45
C MET A 350 -1.06 -2.93 15.80
N GLN A 351 -0.96 -1.72 15.26
CA GLN A 351 0.27 -1.19 14.69
C GLN A 351 1.25 -0.76 15.79
N GLY A 352 2.50 -1.20 15.67
CA GLY A 352 3.60 -0.76 16.53
C GLY A 352 4.18 0.61 16.16
N TRP A 353 3.63 1.28 15.14
CA TRP A 353 4.13 2.55 14.59
C TRP A 353 4.29 3.65 15.66
N LEU A 354 3.30 3.79 16.55
CA LEU A 354 3.33 4.77 17.63
C LEU A 354 4.60 4.67 18.50
N PHE A 355 5.12 3.45 18.70
CA PHE A 355 6.32 3.20 19.50
C PHE A 355 7.61 3.65 18.81
N PHE A 356 7.58 3.81 17.48
CA PHE A 356 8.68 4.36 16.70
C PHE A 356 8.53 5.88 16.55
N ILE A 357 7.42 6.34 15.96
CA ILE A 357 7.25 7.74 15.55
C ILE A 357 7.29 8.71 16.73
N PHE A 358 6.81 8.29 17.90
CA PHE A 358 6.87 9.05 19.15
C PHE A 358 7.69 8.31 20.22
N ALA A 359 8.89 7.85 19.86
CA ALA A 359 9.79 7.13 20.76
C ALA A 359 10.15 7.91 22.04
N ASP A 360 10.16 9.24 22.01
CA ASP A 360 10.40 10.09 23.18
C ASP A 360 9.27 9.98 24.22
N TYR A 361 8.03 9.80 23.76
CA TYR A 361 6.88 9.55 24.63
C TYR A 361 6.79 8.08 25.02
N TRP A 362 6.92 7.16 24.06
CA TRP A 362 6.77 5.71 24.26
C TRP A 362 8.04 5.06 24.80
N THR A 363 8.33 5.32 26.07
CA THR A 363 9.38 4.62 26.84
C THR A 363 9.04 3.13 26.99
N THR A 364 10.04 2.29 27.23
CA THR A 364 9.85 0.84 27.42
C THR A 364 8.78 0.52 28.46
N GLU A 365 8.74 1.25 29.58
CA GLU A 365 7.73 1.09 30.64
C GLU A 365 6.30 1.40 30.14
N ARG A 366 6.13 2.48 29.37
CA ARG A 366 4.82 2.85 28.80
C ARG A 366 4.36 1.86 27.75
N ILE A 367 5.27 1.37 26.90
CA ILE A 367 4.97 0.31 25.93
C ILE A 367 4.53 -0.95 26.67
N GLU A 368 5.27 -1.40 27.68
CA GLU A 368 4.93 -2.60 28.45
C GLU A 368 3.55 -2.47 29.15
N ALA A 369 3.28 -1.29 29.73
CA ALA A 369 1.99 -1.01 30.35
C ALA A 369 0.84 -1.04 29.34
N TYR A 370 0.99 -0.39 28.18
CA TYR A 370 -0.03 -0.36 27.14
C TYR A 370 -0.26 -1.75 26.53
N LEU A 371 0.79 -2.56 26.33
CA LEU A 371 0.66 -3.92 25.78
C LEU A 371 0.19 -4.96 26.81
N SER A 372 -0.13 -4.57 28.04
CA SER A 372 -0.42 -5.54 29.10
C SER A 372 -1.77 -6.25 28.99
N ALA A 373 -2.72 -5.72 28.22
CA ALA A 373 -4.09 -6.24 28.07
C ALA A 373 -4.18 -7.69 27.55
N GLY A 374 -3.22 -8.12 26.72
CA GLY A 374 -3.22 -9.48 26.15
C GLY A 374 -2.82 -10.55 27.17
N LYS A 375 -3.77 -11.11 27.91
CA LYS A 375 -3.49 -12.09 28.98
C LYS A 375 -3.02 -13.44 28.43
N LYS A 376 -3.50 -13.85 27.26
CA LYS A 376 -3.04 -15.04 26.53
C LYS A 376 -2.17 -14.65 25.35
N PHE A 377 -1.39 -15.60 24.85
CA PHE A 377 -0.50 -15.40 23.70
C PHE A 377 -1.25 -14.90 22.45
N HIS A 378 -2.43 -15.46 22.14
CA HIS A 378 -3.23 -15.09 20.97
C HIS A 378 -4.11 -13.85 21.18
N ASP A 379 -4.10 -13.25 22.37
CA ASP A 379 -4.98 -12.11 22.64
C ASP A 379 -4.55 -10.87 21.86
N MET A 380 -3.25 -10.70 21.60
CA MET A 380 -2.73 -9.55 20.86
C MET A 380 -1.73 -9.98 19.80
N LEU A 381 -1.79 -9.32 18.64
CA LEU A 381 -0.82 -9.45 17.56
C LEU A 381 -0.28 -8.06 17.20
N ILE A 382 1.01 -7.83 17.46
CA ILE A 382 1.65 -6.55 17.20
C ILE A 382 2.26 -6.54 15.80
N LEU A 383 1.94 -5.55 14.99
CA LEU A 383 2.61 -5.32 13.71
C LEU A 383 3.83 -4.43 13.97
N ASP A 384 5.04 -5.00 13.97
CA ASP A 384 6.28 -4.21 14.03
C ASP A 384 6.48 -3.55 12.66
N LEU A 385 5.80 -2.41 12.49
CA LEU A 385 5.32 -1.95 11.19
C LEU A 385 6.46 -1.62 10.22
N PHE A 386 7.55 -1.03 10.74
CA PHE A 386 8.67 -0.48 9.98
C PHE A 386 9.99 -1.16 10.38
N ALA A 387 9.96 -2.49 10.51
CA ALA A 387 11.04 -3.27 11.08
C ALA A 387 12.24 -3.45 10.14
N GLU A 388 12.09 -3.19 8.84
CA GLU A 388 13.17 -3.17 7.86
C GLU A 388 14.18 -2.05 8.15
N SER A 389 13.71 -0.94 8.72
CA SER A 389 14.55 0.23 9.06
C SER A 389 14.69 0.43 10.57
N PHE A 390 13.60 0.34 11.33
CA PHE A 390 13.56 0.60 12.78
C PHE A 390 12.78 -0.47 13.56
N PRO A 391 13.38 -1.66 13.76
CA PRO A 391 12.72 -2.77 14.47
C PRO A 391 12.47 -2.45 15.95
N VAL A 392 11.21 -2.28 16.34
CA VAL A 392 10.80 -2.02 17.73
C VAL A 392 10.97 -3.28 18.60
N TRP A 393 10.91 -4.47 18.00
CA TRP A 393 11.10 -5.74 18.72
C TRP A 393 12.45 -5.79 19.46
N LYS A 394 13.52 -5.17 18.94
CA LYS A 394 14.85 -5.18 19.56
C LYS A 394 14.83 -4.49 20.94
N LYS A 395 14.21 -3.30 21.04
CA LYS A 395 14.14 -2.53 22.29
C LYS A 395 13.12 -3.08 23.30
N THR A 396 12.10 -3.77 22.80
CA THR A 396 11.02 -4.37 23.62
C THR A 396 11.26 -5.85 23.95
N LYS A 397 12.41 -6.40 23.55
CA LYS A 397 12.78 -7.82 23.71
C LYS A 397 11.71 -8.76 23.15
N GLY A 398 11.25 -8.47 21.94
CA GLY A 398 10.14 -9.16 21.29
C GLY A 398 8.81 -8.80 21.96
N PHE A 399 8.50 -7.52 22.11
CA PHE A 399 7.22 -7.01 22.64
C PHE A 399 6.79 -7.68 23.94
N PHE A 400 7.74 -7.90 24.87
CA PHE A 400 7.48 -8.52 26.18
C PHE A 400 6.78 -9.89 26.07
N GLY A 401 7.05 -10.64 25.00
CA GLY A 401 6.48 -11.97 24.75
C GLY A 401 5.13 -11.97 24.02
N LYS A 402 4.57 -10.81 23.64
CA LYS A 402 3.38 -10.77 22.77
C LYS A 402 3.71 -11.30 21.37
N ALA A 403 2.72 -11.90 20.72
CA ALA A 403 2.89 -12.29 19.33
C ALA A 403 3.14 -11.04 18.46
N PHE A 404 4.08 -11.12 17.52
CA PHE A 404 4.32 -10.03 16.59
C PHE A 404 4.62 -10.50 15.17
N VAL A 405 4.34 -9.62 14.21
CA VAL A 405 4.66 -9.76 12.79
C VAL A 405 5.79 -8.77 12.49
N TRP A 406 6.87 -9.26 11.87
CA TRP A 406 7.91 -8.39 11.33
C TRP A 406 7.43 -7.82 10.00
N CYS A 407 7.20 -6.51 9.92
CA CYS A 407 6.67 -5.90 8.71
C CYS A 407 7.71 -5.02 8.01
N GLN A 408 7.52 -4.84 6.70
CA GLN A 408 8.08 -3.71 5.97
C GLN A 408 7.00 -2.70 5.63
N VAL A 409 7.30 -1.40 5.74
CA VAL A 409 6.49 -0.35 5.12
C VAL A 409 6.93 -0.18 3.67
N GLN A 410 8.23 -0.09 3.39
CA GLN A 410 8.81 0.06 2.06
C GLN A 410 8.46 1.37 1.32
N GLU A 411 7.18 1.74 1.22
CA GLU A 411 6.67 2.91 0.51
C GLU A 411 5.76 3.76 1.40
N PHE A 412 6.06 5.06 1.50
CA PHE A 412 5.25 6.08 2.18
C PHE A 412 4.53 6.95 1.14
N GLY A 413 3.28 7.32 1.38
CA GLY A 413 2.44 8.12 0.49
C GLY A 413 2.07 7.45 -0.85
N GLY A 414 2.51 6.21 -1.10
CA GLY A 414 2.53 5.64 -2.44
C GLY A 414 3.44 6.43 -3.39
N ASN A 415 4.59 6.89 -2.88
CA ASN A 415 5.55 7.63 -3.69
C ASN A 415 6.29 6.68 -4.64
N HIS A 416 6.55 7.13 -5.87
CA HIS A 416 7.33 6.35 -6.83
C HIS A 416 8.84 6.57 -6.62
N GLY A 417 9.63 5.53 -6.85
CA GLY A 417 11.08 5.55 -6.82
C GLY A 417 11.62 4.13 -6.71
N LEU A 418 12.73 3.82 -7.39
CA LEU A 418 13.38 2.52 -7.21
C LEU A 418 14.09 2.53 -5.86
N TYR A 419 13.65 1.67 -4.94
CA TYR A 419 14.13 1.66 -3.56
C TYR A 419 13.97 0.29 -2.91
N GLY A 420 14.85 -0.04 -1.97
CA GLY A 420 14.64 -1.17 -1.08
C GLY A 420 15.77 -1.37 -0.07
N HIS A 421 15.50 -2.19 0.93
CA HIS A 421 16.46 -2.66 1.92
C HIS A 421 16.68 -4.17 1.78
N VAL A 422 17.02 -4.63 0.58
CA VAL A 422 17.00 -6.06 0.24
C VAL A 422 17.80 -6.94 1.21
N ALA A 423 18.96 -6.49 1.72
CA ALA A 423 19.68 -7.22 2.76
C ALA A 423 18.88 -7.34 4.08
N ASN A 424 18.34 -6.23 4.59
CA ASN A 424 17.55 -6.22 5.82
C ASN A 424 16.27 -7.07 5.72
N LEU A 425 15.65 -7.13 4.54
CA LEU A 425 14.43 -7.90 4.31
C LEU A 425 14.64 -9.41 4.41
N THR A 426 15.86 -9.89 4.17
CA THR A 426 16.19 -11.32 4.31
C THR A 426 16.82 -11.62 5.67
N GLU A 427 17.74 -10.77 6.12
CA GLU A 427 18.48 -10.95 7.37
C GLU A 427 17.63 -10.64 8.62
N GLY A 428 16.83 -9.57 8.59
CA GLY A 428 16.05 -9.08 9.72
C GLY A 428 15.01 -10.08 10.24
N PRO A 429 14.11 -10.61 9.38
CA PRO A 429 13.18 -11.66 9.78
C PRO A 429 13.88 -12.92 10.29
N ALA A 430 14.99 -13.33 9.64
CA ALA A 430 15.74 -14.51 10.06
C ALA A 430 16.38 -14.33 11.44
N GLU A 431 16.93 -13.14 11.73
CA GLU A 431 17.45 -12.77 13.05
C GLU A 431 16.34 -12.81 14.11
N ALA A 432 15.22 -12.15 13.83
CA ALA A 432 14.10 -12.05 14.77
C ALA A 432 13.50 -13.43 15.09
N MET A 433 13.29 -14.29 14.09
CA MET A 433 12.80 -15.66 14.30
C MET A 433 13.78 -16.52 15.12
N ALA A 434 15.09 -16.34 14.93
CA ALA A 434 16.10 -17.08 15.68
C ALA A 434 16.16 -16.68 17.16
N GLN A 435 15.85 -15.43 17.48
CA GLN A 435 15.90 -14.88 18.85
C GLN A 435 14.55 -14.98 19.59
N HIS A 436 13.44 -14.88 18.87
CA HIS A 436 12.11 -14.69 19.44
C HIS A 436 11.08 -15.65 18.83
N PRO A 437 10.71 -16.73 19.54
CA PRO A 437 9.69 -17.68 19.05
C PRO A 437 8.28 -17.08 18.99
N ASN A 438 8.07 -15.91 19.60
CA ASN A 438 6.84 -15.13 19.51
C ASN A 438 6.76 -14.24 18.25
N MET A 439 7.77 -14.26 17.37
CA MET A 439 7.63 -13.77 16.01
C MET A 439 6.79 -14.78 15.21
N VAL A 440 5.54 -14.43 14.92
CA VAL A 440 4.56 -15.33 14.29
C VAL A 440 4.24 -14.95 12.84
N GLY A 441 4.91 -13.95 12.29
CA GLY A 441 4.67 -13.57 10.91
C GLY A 441 5.69 -12.66 10.29
N VAL A 442 5.60 -12.57 8.96
CA VAL A 442 6.17 -11.50 8.14
C VAL A 442 5.03 -10.72 7.47
N GLY A 443 5.23 -9.44 7.16
CA GLY A 443 4.13 -8.63 6.65
C GLY A 443 4.55 -7.50 5.72
N ASN A 444 3.71 -7.25 4.70
CA ASN A 444 3.82 -6.06 3.88
C ASN A 444 2.79 -5.03 4.37
N ALA A 445 3.27 -3.87 4.80
CA ALA A 445 2.48 -2.78 5.37
C ALA A 445 2.75 -1.45 4.66
N GLY A 446 2.95 -1.49 3.35
CA GLY A 446 3.19 -0.29 2.55
C GLY A 446 2.00 0.63 2.48
N GLU A 447 2.26 1.93 2.54
CA GLU A 447 1.21 2.93 2.52
C GLU A 447 0.51 3.00 1.16
N GLY A 448 1.17 2.58 0.10
CA GLY A 448 0.62 2.43 -1.24
C GLY A 448 1.21 1.22 -1.95
N GLN A 449 0.92 1.12 -3.25
CA GLN A 449 1.49 0.14 -4.17
C GLN A 449 1.89 0.90 -5.43
N SER A 450 3.08 1.50 -5.46
CA SER A 450 3.52 2.41 -6.54
C SER A 450 4.78 1.95 -7.26
N GLY A 451 5.19 0.69 -7.06
CA GLY A 451 6.32 0.08 -7.74
C GLY A 451 6.93 -1.06 -6.93
N ASN A 452 8.21 -1.34 -7.20
CA ASN A 452 9.08 -2.18 -6.37
C ASN A 452 8.53 -3.57 -5.99
N GLU A 453 7.65 -4.15 -6.82
CA GLU A 453 6.94 -5.40 -6.51
C GLU A 453 7.87 -6.55 -6.09
N ILE A 454 9.08 -6.60 -6.62
CA ILE A 454 10.10 -7.57 -6.24
C ILE A 454 10.41 -7.55 -4.73
N VAL A 455 10.39 -6.37 -4.12
CA VAL A 455 10.71 -6.15 -2.70
C VAL A 455 9.59 -6.68 -1.81
N PHE A 456 8.33 -6.44 -2.20
CA PHE A 456 7.16 -7.00 -1.53
C PHE A 456 7.09 -8.52 -1.66
N SER A 457 7.42 -9.06 -2.84
CA SER A 457 7.49 -10.51 -3.09
C SER A 457 8.61 -11.16 -2.30
N LEU A 458 9.78 -10.52 -2.19
CA LEU A 458 10.94 -11.05 -1.47
C LEU A 458 10.65 -11.30 0.01
N LEU A 459 10.00 -10.36 0.71
CA LEU A 459 9.67 -10.54 2.13
C LEU A 459 8.67 -11.69 2.35
N LEU A 460 7.67 -11.82 1.47
CA LEU A 460 6.71 -12.93 1.56
C LEU A 460 7.41 -14.28 1.36
N ASP A 461 8.32 -14.36 0.39
CA ASP A 461 9.15 -15.56 0.18
C ASP A 461 10.12 -15.82 1.34
N GLN A 462 10.65 -14.77 1.99
CA GLN A 462 11.46 -14.91 3.22
C GLN A 462 10.66 -15.57 4.34
N GLY A 463 9.33 -15.37 4.40
CA GLY A 463 8.43 -16.09 5.31
C GLY A 463 8.42 -17.62 5.13
N TRP A 464 9.01 -18.14 4.05
CA TRP A 464 9.17 -19.56 3.76
C TRP A 464 10.59 -20.10 3.96
N SER A 465 11.49 -19.29 4.54
CA SER A 465 12.85 -19.69 4.87
C SER A 465 13.21 -19.30 6.30
N LYS A 466 13.90 -20.19 7.03
CA LYS A 466 14.36 -19.89 8.41
C LYS A 466 15.66 -19.10 8.42
N THR A 467 16.39 -19.12 7.30
CA THR A 467 17.62 -18.38 7.08
C THR A 467 17.38 -17.30 6.04
N ALA A 468 18.26 -16.29 6.00
CA ALA A 468 18.22 -15.26 4.98
C ALA A 468 18.27 -15.89 3.57
N LEU A 469 17.36 -15.47 2.69
CA LEU A 469 17.42 -15.78 1.27
C LEU A 469 18.62 -15.09 0.62
N ASP A 470 19.19 -15.71 -0.42
CA ASP A 470 20.23 -15.11 -1.26
C ASP A 470 19.62 -14.07 -2.22
N PRO A 471 19.91 -12.77 -2.04
CA PRO A 471 19.34 -11.75 -2.91
C PRO A 471 19.82 -11.81 -4.36
N GLU A 472 21.05 -12.26 -4.61
CA GLU A 472 21.58 -12.35 -5.97
C GLU A 472 20.82 -13.39 -6.77
N GLN A 473 20.68 -14.60 -6.21
CA GLN A 473 19.88 -15.66 -6.81
C GLN A 473 18.40 -15.24 -6.96
N TYR A 474 17.82 -14.56 -5.96
CA TYR A 474 16.43 -14.13 -6.02
C TYR A 474 16.15 -13.17 -7.17
N PHE A 475 17.01 -12.16 -7.36
CA PHE A 475 16.90 -11.20 -8.45
C PHE A 475 17.15 -11.86 -9.82
N HIS A 476 18.11 -12.79 -9.90
CA HIS A 476 18.31 -13.57 -11.11
C HIS A 476 17.05 -14.35 -11.51
N ASP A 477 16.40 -15.01 -10.55
CA ASP A 477 15.19 -15.77 -10.81
C ASP A 477 13.98 -14.86 -11.08
N TRP A 478 13.98 -13.64 -10.53
CA TRP A 478 12.98 -12.61 -10.86
C TRP A 478 13.07 -12.21 -12.33
N VAL A 479 14.27 -11.93 -12.83
CA VAL A 479 14.50 -11.62 -14.24
C VAL A 479 14.04 -12.78 -15.14
N THR A 480 14.33 -14.02 -14.72
CA THR A 480 13.90 -15.22 -15.44
C THR A 480 12.39 -15.27 -15.56
N ARG A 481 11.64 -15.24 -14.45
CA ARG A 481 10.16 -15.34 -14.46
C ARG A 481 9.46 -14.13 -15.08
N ARG A 482 10.08 -12.95 -15.03
CA ARG A 482 9.51 -11.69 -15.52
C ARG A 482 9.62 -11.54 -17.03
N TYR A 483 10.69 -12.06 -17.64
CA TYR A 483 10.98 -11.93 -19.07
C TYR A 483 11.11 -13.25 -19.83
N SER A 484 10.87 -14.39 -19.21
CA SER A 484 10.70 -15.65 -19.93
C SER A 484 9.44 -15.60 -20.81
N SER A 485 9.45 -16.39 -21.86
CA SER A 485 8.23 -16.84 -22.55
C SER A 485 8.57 -18.12 -23.31
N HIS A 486 7.55 -18.89 -23.70
CA HIS A 486 7.78 -20.13 -24.43
C HIS A 486 8.65 -19.89 -25.68
N GLY A 487 9.80 -20.58 -25.76
CA GLY A 487 10.73 -20.50 -26.89
C GLY A 487 11.64 -19.27 -26.92
N ARG A 488 11.55 -18.36 -25.95
CA ARG A 488 12.41 -17.17 -25.86
C ARG A 488 13.45 -17.33 -24.77
N LYS A 489 14.72 -17.08 -25.13
CA LYS A 489 15.81 -16.92 -24.16
C LYS A 489 15.84 -15.47 -23.66
N VAL A 490 15.93 -15.28 -22.35
CA VAL A 490 16.11 -13.96 -21.75
C VAL A 490 17.52 -13.43 -22.07
N PRO A 491 17.66 -12.21 -22.62
CA PRO A 491 18.96 -11.60 -22.89
C PRO A 491 19.83 -11.46 -21.62
N LYS A 492 21.14 -11.68 -21.76
CA LYS A 492 22.09 -11.63 -20.62
C LYS A 492 22.14 -10.23 -20.00
N GLU A 493 22.01 -9.22 -20.82
CA GLU A 493 22.06 -7.81 -20.45
C GLU A 493 20.96 -7.44 -19.45
N LEU A 494 19.80 -8.11 -19.48
CA LEU A 494 18.74 -7.87 -18.50
C LEU A 494 19.12 -8.39 -17.11
N TYR A 495 19.78 -9.55 -17.02
CA TYR A 495 20.31 -10.05 -15.75
C TYR A 495 21.36 -9.10 -15.20
N GLU A 496 22.27 -8.62 -16.05
CA GLU A 496 23.30 -7.66 -15.65
C GLU A 496 22.71 -6.33 -15.20
N ALA A 497 21.67 -5.83 -15.87
CA ALA A 497 20.97 -4.61 -15.49
C ALA A 497 20.31 -4.75 -14.10
N TRP A 498 19.54 -5.81 -13.88
CA TRP A 498 18.88 -6.05 -12.59
C TRP A 498 19.86 -6.33 -11.46
N GLN A 499 21.01 -6.93 -11.74
CA GLN A 499 22.09 -7.07 -10.75
C GLN A 499 22.64 -5.70 -10.32
N ILE A 500 22.77 -4.75 -11.24
CA ILE A 500 23.17 -3.38 -10.90
C ILE A 500 22.09 -2.71 -10.05
N LEU A 501 20.81 -2.82 -10.45
CA LEU A 501 19.69 -2.27 -9.66
C LEU A 501 19.65 -2.86 -8.25
N ARG A 502 19.90 -4.17 -8.11
CA ARG A 502 19.99 -4.86 -6.82
C ARG A 502 21.05 -4.25 -5.91
N LEU A 503 22.25 -3.99 -6.44
CA LEU A 503 23.38 -3.48 -5.67
C LEU A 503 23.28 -1.99 -5.35
N SER A 504 22.46 -1.25 -6.09
CA SER A 504 22.29 0.21 -5.97
C SER A 504 20.91 0.55 -5.39
N ALA A 505 19.94 0.87 -6.24
CA ALA A 505 18.63 1.37 -5.84
C ALA A 505 17.87 0.46 -4.86
N TYR A 506 17.97 -0.86 -5.00
CA TYR A 506 17.25 -1.81 -4.14
C TYR A 506 17.99 -2.22 -2.86
N ASN A 507 19.21 -1.73 -2.61
CA ASN A 507 19.97 -2.12 -1.43
C ASN A 507 20.56 -0.90 -0.70
N ASN A 508 19.66 -0.02 -0.26
CA ASN A 508 20.02 1.07 0.62
C ASN A 508 20.40 0.55 2.02
N THR A 509 21.63 0.84 2.45
CA THR A 509 22.14 0.49 3.79
C THR A 509 22.29 1.72 4.70
N ASN A 510 22.06 2.93 4.18
CA ASN A 510 22.13 4.16 4.98
C ASN A 510 20.77 4.45 5.67
N LEU A 511 20.50 3.71 6.74
CA LEU A 511 19.26 3.87 7.53
C LEU A 511 19.26 5.11 8.42
N VAL A 512 20.42 5.74 8.66
CA VAL A 512 20.51 6.93 9.53
C VAL A 512 20.04 8.15 8.77
N ASP A 513 20.58 8.37 7.57
CA ASP A 513 20.26 9.54 6.78
C ASP A 513 19.10 9.30 5.81
N ALA A 514 18.76 8.04 5.48
CA ALA A 514 17.69 7.72 4.54
C ALA A 514 16.95 6.42 4.92
N PRO A 515 16.23 6.41 6.05
CA PRO A 515 15.52 5.22 6.52
C PRO A 515 14.34 4.80 5.63
N LEU A 516 13.86 5.70 4.76
CA LEU A 516 12.78 5.46 3.81
C LEU A 516 13.11 6.07 2.43
N LEU A 517 12.32 5.74 1.40
CA LEU A 517 12.47 6.30 0.05
C LEU A 517 12.43 7.83 0.10
N PRO A 518 13.53 8.54 -0.24
CA PRO A 518 13.53 9.98 -0.26
C PRO A 518 12.53 10.53 -1.28
N HIS A 519 11.88 11.63 -0.92
CA HIS A 519 11.00 12.33 -1.83
C HIS A 519 11.77 12.80 -3.07
N THR A 520 11.22 12.56 -4.27
CA THR A 520 11.84 13.07 -5.49
C THR A 520 11.73 14.60 -5.53
N LEU A 521 12.85 15.26 -5.85
CA LEU A 521 12.94 16.71 -5.75
C LEU A 521 12.04 17.41 -6.76
N PHE A 522 11.82 16.85 -7.95
CA PHE A 522 11.02 17.53 -8.96
C PHE A 522 9.53 17.60 -8.62
N ALA A 523 9.04 16.73 -7.74
CA ALA A 523 7.64 16.72 -7.32
C ALA A 523 7.43 17.42 -5.97
N ALA A 524 8.50 17.67 -5.21
CA ALA A 524 8.49 18.53 -4.05
C ALA A 524 8.30 20.02 -4.42
N SER A 525 7.77 20.81 -3.48
CA SER A 525 7.67 22.26 -3.61
C SER A 525 9.04 22.88 -3.92
N PRO A 526 9.18 23.64 -5.02
CA PRO A 526 10.45 24.25 -5.39
C PRO A 526 10.99 25.18 -4.31
N SER A 527 12.27 25.06 -4.00
CA SER A 527 12.97 25.95 -3.08
C SER A 527 14.48 25.84 -3.26
N VAL A 528 15.23 26.93 -2.99
CA VAL A 528 16.70 26.85 -2.85
C VAL A 528 17.11 26.46 -1.43
N ASN A 529 16.23 26.60 -0.45
CA ASN A 529 16.45 26.33 0.97
C ASN A 529 15.61 25.15 1.49
N ALA A 530 15.17 24.26 0.60
CA ALA A 530 14.40 23.09 1.00
C ALA A 530 15.07 22.42 2.20
N LYS A 531 14.27 22.18 3.23
CA LYS A 531 14.70 21.59 4.49
C LYS A 531 13.72 20.48 4.87
N PRO A 532 14.18 19.52 5.70
CA PRO A 532 13.33 18.47 6.26
C PRO A 532 12.04 19.05 6.86
N PRO A 533 10.93 18.31 6.88
CA PRO A 533 10.91 17.01 7.55
C PRO A 533 10.80 15.76 6.65
N LEU A 534 10.46 15.90 5.36
CA LEU A 534 10.23 14.76 4.44
C LEU A 534 11.38 14.51 3.45
N LEU A 535 12.29 15.48 3.31
CA LEU A 535 13.54 15.32 2.56
C LEU A 535 14.64 14.89 3.54
N PHE A 536 14.74 13.58 3.75
CA PHE A 536 15.80 12.98 4.58
C PHE A 536 17.20 13.28 4.00
N ILE A 537 17.30 13.29 2.66
CA ILE A 537 18.47 13.78 1.92
C ILE A 537 18.04 14.58 0.68
N GLU A 538 18.85 15.57 0.28
CA GLU A 538 18.72 16.23 -1.04
C GLU A 538 19.57 15.56 -2.15
N GLY A 539 20.28 14.49 -1.81
CA GLY A 539 21.19 13.75 -2.70
C GLY A 539 20.61 12.44 -3.21
N LEU A 540 21.42 11.69 -3.96
CA LEU A 540 21.11 10.33 -4.39
C LEU A 540 21.69 9.31 -3.40
N LEU A 541 21.04 8.14 -3.30
CA LEU A 541 21.45 7.06 -2.40
C LEU A 541 22.53 6.14 -2.98
N TYR A 542 22.84 6.31 -4.26
CA TYR A 542 23.73 5.47 -5.04
C TYR A 542 24.42 6.32 -6.11
N ASP A 543 25.40 5.74 -6.81
CA ASP A 543 26.04 6.40 -7.95
C ASP A 543 25.07 6.48 -9.14
N PRO A 544 24.69 7.68 -9.64
CA PRO A 544 23.82 7.81 -10.80
C PRO A 544 24.35 7.11 -12.07
N ALA A 545 25.67 6.90 -12.18
CA ALA A 545 26.26 6.15 -13.28
C ALA A 545 25.78 4.68 -13.33
N ASP A 546 25.45 4.09 -12.18
CA ASP A 546 24.91 2.73 -12.12
C ASP A 546 23.51 2.65 -12.75
N MET A 547 22.65 3.65 -12.52
CA MET A 547 21.33 3.71 -13.16
C MET A 547 21.44 3.88 -14.68
N ILE A 548 22.34 4.75 -15.16
CA ILE A 548 22.58 4.94 -16.59
C ILE A 548 23.11 3.65 -17.22
N LYS A 549 24.02 2.95 -16.53
CA LYS A 549 24.56 1.67 -16.99
C LYS A 549 23.47 0.58 -17.05
N ALA A 550 22.64 0.46 -16.02
CA ALA A 550 21.51 -0.46 -16.00
C ALA A 550 20.52 -0.17 -17.13
N TRP A 551 20.16 1.10 -17.33
CA TRP A 551 19.34 1.56 -18.44
C TRP A 551 19.94 1.18 -19.80
N GLY A 552 21.23 1.46 -20.02
CA GLY A 552 21.93 1.12 -21.26
C GLY A 552 21.98 -0.39 -21.52
N LEU A 553 22.10 -1.21 -20.49
CA LEU A 553 22.00 -2.68 -20.60
C LEU A 553 20.59 -3.13 -20.95
N MET A 554 19.55 -2.54 -20.37
CA MET A 554 18.17 -2.85 -20.75
C MET A 554 17.88 -2.52 -22.21
N ILE A 555 18.37 -1.38 -22.72
CA ILE A 555 18.26 -1.02 -24.15
C ILE A 555 18.97 -2.04 -25.05
N LYS A 556 20.14 -2.57 -24.64
CA LYS A 556 20.86 -3.61 -25.40
C LYS A 556 20.11 -4.95 -25.38
N GLY A 557 19.56 -5.33 -24.24
CA GLY A 557 18.76 -6.54 -24.04
C GLY A 557 17.28 -6.38 -24.40
N ALA A 558 16.94 -5.41 -25.26
CA ALA A 558 15.57 -4.94 -25.38
C ALA A 558 14.56 -6.00 -25.83
N LEU A 559 13.38 -5.96 -25.21
CA LEU A 559 12.24 -6.82 -25.50
C LEU A 559 10.97 -5.98 -25.71
N PHE A 560 11.00 -5.02 -26.65
CA PHE A 560 9.92 -4.04 -26.84
C PHE A 560 8.52 -4.61 -27.11
N GLY A 561 8.39 -5.89 -27.48
CA GLY A 561 7.09 -6.57 -27.62
C GLY A 561 6.56 -7.22 -26.32
N ASP A 562 7.28 -7.10 -25.22
CA ASP A 562 6.94 -7.69 -23.91
C ASP A 562 6.50 -6.60 -22.93
N SER A 563 5.31 -6.75 -22.35
CA SER A 563 4.73 -5.75 -21.43
C SER A 563 5.53 -5.59 -20.12
N SER A 564 6.19 -6.64 -19.63
CA SER A 564 7.07 -6.54 -18.46
C SER A 564 8.26 -5.64 -18.78
N TYR A 565 8.91 -5.87 -19.93
CA TYR A 565 10.04 -5.05 -20.36
C TYR A 565 9.60 -3.61 -20.60
N GLN A 566 8.46 -3.38 -21.25
CA GLN A 566 7.93 -2.04 -21.49
C GLN A 566 7.67 -1.27 -20.18
N TYR A 567 7.09 -1.93 -19.17
CA TYR A 567 6.90 -1.32 -17.84
C TYR A 567 8.26 -0.99 -17.21
N ASP A 568 9.16 -1.96 -17.13
CA ASP A 568 10.43 -1.79 -16.42
C ASP A 568 11.35 -0.75 -17.08
N ILE A 569 11.44 -0.71 -18.41
CA ILE A 569 12.26 0.30 -19.09
C ILE A 569 11.69 1.72 -18.93
N VAL A 570 10.36 1.87 -18.82
CA VAL A 570 9.74 3.16 -18.51
C VAL A 570 10.09 3.58 -17.07
N ASP A 571 9.98 2.68 -16.10
CA ASP A 571 10.29 2.97 -14.69
C ASP A 571 11.79 3.25 -14.45
N VAL A 572 12.68 2.49 -15.10
CA VAL A 572 14.13 2.76 -15.05
C VAL A 572 14.47 4.07 -15.75
N THR A 573 13.86 4.39 -16.89
CA THR A 573 14.08 5.69 -17.55
C THR A 573 13.56 6.84 -16.68
N ARG A 574 12.41 6.68 -16.03
CA ARG A 574 11.88 7.63 -15.04
C ARG A 574 12.89 7.85 -13.92
N GLN A 575 13.49 6.78 -13.37
CA GLN A 575 14.50 6.92 -12.32
C GLN A 575 15.72 7.70 -12.79
N VAL A 576 16.27 7.38 -13.97
CA VAL A 576 17.43 8.11 -14.55
C VAL A 576 17.12 9.61 -14.69
N LEU A 577 15.93 9.97 -15.18
CA LEU A 577 15.53 11.37 -15.34
C LEU A 577 15.28 12.06 -13.99
N SER A 578 14.73 11.35 -13.00
CA SER A 578 14.59 11.83 -11.62
C SER A 578 15.95 12.15 -11.02
N ASP A 579 16.92 11.25 -11.18
CA ASP A 579 18.28 11.41 -10.67
C ASP A 579 18.98 12.60 -11.36
N ALA A 580 18.85 12.71 -12.68
CA ALA A 580 19.37 13.83 -13.45
C ALA A 580 18.79 15.18 -13.00
N PHE A 581 17.48 15.23 -12.71
CA PHE A 581 16.85 16.44 -12.19
C PHE A 581 17.49 16.87 -10.86
N THR A 582 17.70 15.93 -9.94
CA THR A 582 18.33 16.19 -8.64
C THR A 582 19.72 16.81 -8.82
N LEU A 583 20.56 16.24 -9.69
CA LEU A 583 21.92 16.74 -9.93
C LEU A 583 21.92 18.14 -10.58
N VAL A 584 21.06 18.36 -11.57
CA VAL A 584 20.93 19.67 -12.24
C VAL A 584 20.40 20.73 -11.27
N LEU A 585 19.47 20.37 -10.38
CA LEU A 585 18.94 21.28 -9.37
C LEU A 585 20.02 21.66 -8.35
N GLN A 586 20.86 20.71 -7.94
CA GLN A 586 21.99 21.00 -7.05
C GLN A 586 22.96 21.99 -7.68
N ASP A 587 23.34 21.82 -8.95
CA ASP A 587 24.20 22.78 -9.66
C ASP A 587 23.53 24.16 -9.77
N LEU A 588 22.24 24.21 -10.13
CA LEU A 588 21.45 25.45 -10.15
C LEU A 588 21.50 26.16 -8.79
N LYS A 589 21.20 25.44 -7.70
CA LYS A 589 21.23 25.99 -6.33
C LYS A 589 22.61 26.54 -5.99
N VAL A 590 23.69 25.83 -6.32
CA VAL A 590 25.07 26.26 -6.06
C VAL A 590 25.39 27.55 -6.83
N LYS A 591 25.10 27.63 -8.14
CA LYS A 591 25.37 28.84 -8.93
C LYS A 591 24.57 30.03 -8.45
N TYR A 592 23.26 29.83 -8.20
CA TYR A 592 22.39 30.90 -7.72
C TYR A 592 22.84 31.43 -6.35
N LYS A 593 23.03 30.55 -5.36
CA LYS A 593 23.50 30.94 -4.02
C LYS A 593 24.90 31.55 -4.02
N GLY A 594 25.75 31.16 -4.97
CA GLY A 594 27.07 31.75 -5.20
C GLY A 594 27.02 33.16 -5.81
N GLY A 595 25.84 33.70 -6.11
CA GLY A 595 25.67 35.04 -6.67
C GLY A 595 25.93 35.14 -8.17
N ALA A 596 25.92 34.01 -8.90
CA ALA A 596 26.06 34.04 -10.35
C ALA A 596 24.89 34.82 -11.00
N PRO A 597 25.13 35.58 -12.07
CA PRO A 597 24.06 36.30 -12.77
C PRO A 597 23.11 35.32 -13.48
N ALA A 598 21.89 35.76 -13.76
CA ALA A 598 20.87 34.96 -14.43
C ALA A 598 21.35 34.34 -15.76
N SER A 599 22.22 35.02 -16.51
CA SER A 599 22.82 34.48 -17.74
C SER A 599 23.64 33.20 -17.55
N VAL A 600 24.09 32.91 -16.32
CA VAL A 600 24.87 31.70 -15.97
C VAL A 600 23.97 30.58 -15.47
N PHE A 601 23.04 30.88 -14.56
CA PHE A 601 22.25 29.83 -13.91
C PHE A 601 20.94 29.49 -14.65
N MET A 602 20.36 30.41 -15.42
CA MET A 602 19.12 30.15 -16.16
C MET A 602 19.24 29.02 -17.20
N PRO A 603 20.35 28.90 -17.97
CA PRO A 603 20.53 27.75 -18.85
C PRO A 603 20.55 26.40 -18.12
N ILE A 604 20.97 26.37 -16.85
CA ILE A 604 20.88 25.16 -15.99
C ILE A 604 19.42 24.92 -15.59
N GLY A 605 18.70 25.99 -15.23
CA GLY A 605 17.26 25.94 -14.98
C GLY A 605 16.46 25.42 -16.19
N ASP A 606 16.80 25.84 -17.40
CA ASP A 606 16.15 25.36 -18.63
C ASP A 606 16.30 23.84 -18.79
N LYS A 607 17.44 23.27 -18.39
CA LYS A 607 17.64 21.80 -18.39
C LYS A 607 16.66 21.09 -17.46
N LEU A 608 16.30 21.67 -16.31
CA LEU A 608 15.27 21.10 -15.43
C LEU A 608 13.94 20.96 -16.16
N LEU A 609 13.51 21.99 -16.89
CA LEU A 609 12.26 21.97 -17.64
C LEU A 609 12.31 20.99 -18.83
N ILE A 610 13.47 20.84 -19.47
CA ILE A 610 13.68 19.84 -20.52
C ILE A 610 13.59 18.42 -19.95
N ILE A 611 14.20 18.15 -18.79
CA ILE A 611 14.10 16.87 -18.09
C ILE A 611 12.64 16.57 -17.73
N LEU A 612 11.90 17.53 -17.18
CA LEU A 612 10.48 17.33 -16.83
C LEU A 612 9.62 17.01 -18.05
N LYS A 613 9.87 17.66 -19.20
CA LYS A 613 9.18 17.35 -20.45
C LYS A 613 9.50 15.92 -20.92
N ALA A 614 10.76 15.52 -20.87
CA ALA A 614 11.19 14.17 -21.21
C ALA A 614 10.57 13.11 -20.28
N LEU A 615 10.50 13.43 -18.98
CA LEU A 615 9.89 12.59 -17.96
C LEU A 615 8.40 12.38 -18.24
N ASP A 616 7.64 13.45 -18.46
CA ASP A 616 6.21 13.36 -18.81
C ASP A 616 6.00 12.53 -20.09
N THR A 617 6.88 12.71 -21.08
CA THR A 617 6.84 11.96 -22.35
C THR A 617 7.06 10.46 -22.12
N VAL A 618 8.09 10.05 -21.37
CA VAL A 618 8.34 8.61 -21.16
C VAL A 618 7.27 7.96 -20.27
N LEU A 619 6.76 8.67 -19.26
CA LEU A 619 5.67 8.20 -18.41
C LEU A 619 4.38 8.00 -19.23
N SER A 620 4.15 8.82 -20.27
CA SER A 620 2.98 8.66 -21.13
C SER A 620 2.99 7.34 -21.92
N MET A 621 4.12 6.64 -21.98
CA MET A 621 4.28 5.38 -22.72
C MET A 621 3.67 4.16 -22.04
N ASN A 622 3.21 4.28 -20.79
CA ASN A 622 2.61 3.17 -20.06
C ASN A 622 1.49 3.68 -19.14
N GLU A 623 0.30 3.07 -19.23
CA GLU A 623 -0.92 3.53 -18.56
C GLU A 623 -0.88 3.47 -17.03
N ASN A 624 0.03 2.67 -16.48
CA ASN A 624 0.29 2.59 -15.03
C ASN A 624 0.92 3.87 -14.47
N PHE A 625 1.41 4.77 -15.34
CA PHE A 625 2.00 6.05 -14.96
C PHE A 625 1.15 7.24 -15.42
N TRP A 626 -0.16 7.07 -15.60
CA TRP A 626 -1.04 8.14 -16.07
C TRP A 626 -1.87 8.75 -14.93
N LEU A 627 -1.82 10.08 -14.81
CA LEU A 627 -2.75 10.81 -13.94
C LEU A 627 -4.20 10.56 -14.36
N SER A 628 -4.44 10.38 -15.66
CA SER A 628 -5.77 10.15 -16.21
C SER A 628 -6.43 8.88 -15.69
N SER A 629 -5.66 7.81 -15.45
CA SER A 629 -6.16 6.56 -14.88
C SER A 629 -6.71 6.80 -13.47
N TRP A 630 -5.95 7.51 -12.62
CA TRP A 630 -6.35 7.86 -11.26
C TRP A 630 -7.60 8.73 -11.20
N ILE A 631 -7.65 9.81 -11.99
CA ILE A 631 -8.81 10.71 -12.01
C ILE A 631 -10.05 10.02 -12.59
N SER A 632 -9.88 9.22 -13.65
CA SER A 632 -11.00 8.50 -14.25
C SER A 632 -11.61 7.47 -13.29
N ALA A 633 -10.78 6.76 -12.52
CA ALA A 633 -11.25 5.84 -11.49
C ALA A 633 -12.04 6.58 -10.39
N ALA A 634 -11.51 7.71 -9.91
CA ALA A 634 -12.20 8.54 -8.91
C ALA A 634 -13.58 9.01 -9.39
N ARG A 635 -13.65 9.55 -10.61
CA ARG A 635 -14.93 9.99 -11.21
C ARG A 635 -15.89 8.83 -11.41
N ALA A 636 -15.42 7.67 -11.88
CA ALA A 636 -16.25 6.49 -12.10
C ALA A 636 -16.85 5.94 -10.80
N SER A 637 -16.17 6.12 -9.66
CA SER A 637 -16.66 5.73 -8.34
C SER A 637 -17.97 6.45 -7.93
N ALA A 638 -18.28 7.57 -8.56
CA ALA A 638 -19.53 8.32 -8.32
C ALA A 638 -20.76 7.75 -9.04
N GLY A 639 -20.58 6.83 -10.00
CA GLY A 639 -21.65 6.39 -10.89
C GLY A 639 -22.19 7.56 -11.73
N ASP A 640 -23.51 7.70 -11.81
CA ASP A 640 -24.17 8.76 -12.61
C ASP A 640 -24.26 10.12 -11.89
N ASP A 641 -23.63 10.27 -10.73
CA ASP A 641 -23.68 11.48 -9.91
C ASP A 641 -22.56 12.45 -10.28
N ALA A 642 -22.89 13.47 -11.06
CA ALA A 642 -21.90 14.45 -11.53
C ALA A 642 -21.27 15.27 -10.40
N GLU A 643 -22.03 15.64 -9.37
CA GLU A 643 -21.50 16.41 -8.24
C GLU A 643 -20.54 15.57 -7.40
N ALA A 644 -20.89 14.30 -7.15
CA ALA A 644 -19.98 13.37 -6.48
C ALA A 644 -18.75 13.07 -7.34
N ALA A 645 -18.86 12.99 -8.67
CA ALA A 645 -17.73 12.79 -9.56
C ALA A 645 -16.73 13.94 -9.50
N ASP A 646 -17.20 15.18 -9.51
CA ASP A 646 -16.36 16.37 -9.37
C ASP A 646 -15.71 16.44 -7.97
N PHE A 647 -16.45 16.08 -6.92
CA PHE A 647 -15.92 15.97 -5.56
C PHE A 647 -14.84 14.89 -5.43
N PHE A 648 -15.03 13.71 -6.01
CA PHE A 648 -14.04 12.63 -5.98
C PHE A 648 -12.80 12.97 -6.81
N GLU A 649 -12.94 13.65 -7.95
CA GLU A 649 -11.80 14.20 -8.69
C GLU A 649 -11.02 15.22 -7.85
N HIS A 650 -11.71 16.14 -7.15
CA HIS A 650 -11.05 17.08 -6.24
C HIS A 650 -10.22 16.32 -5.19
N ASN A 651 -10.79 15.29 -4.57
CA ASN A 651 -10.09 14.46 -3.58
C ASN A 651 -8.86 13.77 -4.19
N ALA A 652 -9.03 13.18 -5.37
CA ALA A 652 -7.97 12.49 -6.11
C ALA A 652 -6.80 13.41 -6.47
N ARG A 653 -7.08 14.66 -6.87
CA ARG A 653 -6.08 15.70 -7.16
C ARG A 653 -5.41 16.21 -5.90
N ASN A 654 -6.21 16.52 -4.88
CA ASN A 654 -5.73 17.13 -3.66
C ASN A 654 -4.79 16.18 -2.90
N GLN A 655 -5.16 14.91 -2.75
CA GLN A 655 -4.37 13.92 -2.01
C GLN A 655 -2.93 13.81 -2.52
N ILE A 656 -2.74 13.74 -3.85
CA ILE A 656 -1.42 13.57 -4.47
C ILE A 656 -0.63 14.87 -4.62
N THR A 657 -1.16 15.99 -4.12
CA THR A 657 -0.56 17.33 -4.17
C THR A 657 -0.54 17.95 -2.77
N ILE A 658 -1.36 18.96 -2.48
CA ILE A 658 -1.28 19.72 -1.22
C ILE A 658 -1.84 18.98 0.00
N TRP A 659 -2.50 17.83 -0.22
CA TRP A 659 -3.01 16.87 0.75
C TRP A 659 -4.17 17.35 1.64
N GLY A 660 -4.45 18.65 1.70
CA GLY A 660 -5.54 19.22 2.50
C GLY A 660 -6.25 20.42 1.88
N PRO A 661 -7.20 21.02 2.63
CA PRO A 661 -7.94 22.21 2.18
C PRO A 661 -7.06 23.46 2.09
N GLU A 662 -5.90 23.44 2.75
CA GLU A 662 -4.92 24.53 2.80
C GLU A 662 -3.52 23.93 2.67
N VAL A 663 -2.57 24.67 2.06
CA VAL A 663 -1.18 24.21 1.89
C VAL A 663 -0.48 24.16 3.25
N GLY A 664 -0.34 22.96 3.81
CA GLY A 664 0.21 22.71 5.15
C GLY A 664 1.48 21.84 5.15
N ALA A 665 1.74 21.21 6.30
CA ALA A 665 2.91 20.35 6.53
C ALA A 665 2.95 19.08 5.67
N LEU A 666 1.82 18.69 5.08
CA LEU A 666 1.66 17.46 4.30
C LEU A 666 1.65 17.71 2.79
N GLY A 667 1.98 18.94 2.36
CA GLY A 667 2.13 19.27 0.95
C GLY A 667 3.15 18.34 0.27
N ASP A 668 2.75 17.79 -0.87
CA ASP A 668 3.49 16.82 -1.68
C ASP A 668 3.85 15.51 -0.97
N TYR A 669 3.18 15.17 0.15
CA TYR A 669 3.45 13.93 0.90
C TYR A 669 3.25 12.67 0.04
N ALA A 670 2.13 12.63 -0.69
CA ALA A 670 1.74 11.50 -1.53
C ALA A 670 1.98 11.78 -3.02
N GLN A 671 3.07 12.47 -3.33
CA GLN A 671 3.48 12.80 -4.69
C GLN A 671 3.57 11.56 -5.61
N LYS A 672 3.22 11.75 -6.87
CA LYS A 672 3.25 10.70 -7.89
C LYS A 672 4.11 11.11 -9.07
N GLN A 673 4.73 10.14 -9.74
CA GLN A 673 5.51 10.40 -10.95
C GLN A 673 4.67 9.97 -12.16
N TRP A 674 3.65 10.77 -12.49
CA TRP A 674 2.67 10.45 -13.53
C TRP A 674 2.66 11.46 -14.67
N ALA A 675 2.51 10.96 -15.90
CA ALA A 675 2.22 11.78 -17.07
C ALA A 675 0.94 12.59 -16.86
N GLY A 676 0.97 13.85 -17.27
CA GLY A 676 -0.10 14.84 -17.02
C GLY A 676 0.02 15.52 -15.65
N LEU A 677 0.51 14.84 -14.61
CA LEU A 677 0.84 15.48 -13.33
C LEU A 677 2.18 16.21 -13.45
N VAL A 678 3.17 15.59 -14.09
CA VAL A 678 4.48 16.20 -14.35
C VAL A 678 4.34 17.45 -15.20
N SER A 679 3.69 17.36 -16.36
CA SER A 679 3.48 18.53 -17.23
C SER A 679 2.46 19.53 -16.67
N GLY A 680 1.42 19.05 -15.98
CA GLY A 680 0.29 19.89 -15.56
C GLY A 680 0.44 20.57 -14.20
N TYR A 681 1.23 20.00 -13.27
CA TYR A 681 1.39 20.51 -11.91
C TYR A 681 2.85 20.80 -11.56
N TYR A 682 3.78 19.86 -11.72
CA TYR A 682 5.18 20.07 -11.32
C TYR A 682 5.92 21.07 -12.23
N THR A 683 5.80 20.92 -13.55
CA THR A 683 6.50 21.79 -14.52
C THR A 683 6.15 23.28 -14.34
N PRO A 684 4.87 23.67 -14.18
CA PRO A 684 4.51 25.05 -13.87
C PRO A 684 5.14 25.58 -12.57
N ARG A 685 5.17 24.78 -11.48
CA ARG A 685 5.80 25.19 -10.20
C ARG A 685 7.28 25.50 -10.41
N TRP A 686 8.00 24.63 -11.12
CA TRP A 686 9.42 24.86 -11.43
C TRP A 686 9.65 26.06 -12.35
N ARG A 687 8.74 26.35 -13.29
CA ARG A 687 8.82 27.58 -14.08
C ARG A 687 8.67 28.83 -13.22
N MET A 688 7.66 28.85 -12.33
CA MET A 688 7.43 29.96 -11.40
C MET A 688 8.63 30.17 -10.45
N PHE A 689 9.26 29.08 -10.03
CA PHE A 689 10.51 29.12 -9.29
C PHE A 689 11.66 29.76 -10.07
N LEU A 690 11.90 29.32 -11.31
CA LEU A 690 12.96 29.88 -12.16
C LEU A 690 12.73 31.36 -12.48
N ASP A 691 11.48 31.77 -12.73
CA ASP A 691 11.11 33.17 -12.92
C ASP A 691 11.40 33.97 -11.64
N TYR A 692 11.08 33.43 -10.46
CA TYR A 692 11.40 34.06 -9.19
C TYR A 692 12.93 34.21 -8.96
N LEU A 693 13.72 33.17 -9.28
CA LEU A 693 15.18 33.25 -9.18
C LEU A 693 15.77 34.27 -10.17
N LYS A 694 15.22 34.35 -11.38
CA LYS A 694 15.67 35.30 -12.41
C LYS A 694 15.51 36.75 -11.95
N ASP A 695 14.40 37.05 -11.29
CA ASP A 695 14.04 38.42 -10.87
C ASP A 695 14.55 38.78 -9.47
N THR A 696 15.06 37.80 -8.72
CA THR A 696 15.46 37.99 -7.31
C THR A 696 16.93 37.59 -7.11
N PRO A 697 17.83 38.50 -6.71
CA PRO A 697 19.19 38.12 -6.35
C PRO A 697 19.20 37.21 -5.10
N ALA A 698 20.16 36.31 -4.99
CA ALA A 698 20.20 35.30 -3.92
C ALA A 698 20.16 35.88 -2.49
N SER A 699 20.70 37.07 -2.27
CA SER A 699 20.64 37.78 -0.98
C SER A 699 19.24 38.25 -0.57
N GLN A 700 18.28 38.27 -1.50
CA GLN A 700 16.89 38.68 -1.29
C GLN A 700 15.90 37.52 -1.46
N TYR A 701 16.39 36.30 -1.69
CA TYR A 701 15.54 35.13 -1.84
C TYR A 701 14.73 34.86 -0.55
N ASN A 702 13.43 34.63 -0.70
CA ASN A 702 12.52 34.32 0.40
C ASN A 702 11.52 33.23 -0.02
N ASP A 703 11.58 32.08 0.67
CA ASP A 703 10.68 30.95 0.45
C ASP A 703 9.21 31.30 0.63
N THR A 704 8.89 32.21 1.54
CA THR A 704 7.52 32.67 1.82
C THR A 704 6.93 33.36 0.60
N VAL A 705 7.70 34.24 -0.05
CA VAL A 705 7.26 34.98 -1.24
C VAL A 705 7.04 34.03 -2.42
N LEU A 706 7.90 33.03 -2.57
CA LEU A 706 7.69 31.99 -3.58
C LEU A 706 6.44 31.17 -3.28
N LYS A 707 6.24 30.75 -2.02
CA LYS A 707 5.06 29.97 -1.61
C LYS A 707 3.76 30.74 -1.86
N GLU A 708 3.72 32.03 -1.55
CA GLU A 708 2.59 32.91 -1.86
C GLU A 708 2.28 32.99 -3.37
N LYS A 709 3.31 32.90 -4.22
CA LYS A 709 3.12 32.83 -5.68
C LYS A 709 2.58 31.47 -6.12
N LEU A 710 3.01 30.38 -5.49
CA LEU A 710 2.61 29.00 -5.85
C LEU A 710 1.16 28.68 -5.45
N ILE A 711 0.73 29.11 -4.25
CA ILE A 711 -0.59 28.75 -3.67
C ILE A 711 -1.77 28.96 -4.62
N PRO A 712 -1.91 30.12 -5.32
CA PRO A 712 -3.03 30.33 -6.24
C PRO A 712 -3.06 29.29 -7.37
N PHE A 713 -1.90 28.98 -7.96
CA PHE A 713 -1.80 27.98 -9.01
C PHE A 713 -2.13 26.58 -8.49
N GLU A 714 -1.57 26.19 -7.34
CA GLU A 714 -1.79 24.86 -6.76
C GLU A 714 -3.27 24.64 -6.41
N THR A 715 -3.90 25.65 -5.80
CA THR A 715 -5.33 25.61 -5.43
C THR A 715 -6.24 25.60 -6.66
N GLU A 716 -5.91 26.39 -7.69
CA GLU A 716 -6.65 26.39 -8.96
C GLU A 716 -6.54 25.02 -9.64
N TRP A 717 -5.35 24.42 -9.70
CA TRP A 717 -5.14 23.13 -10.34
C TRP A 717 -5.99 22.02 -9.73
N ILE A 718 -6.11 22.00 -8.40
CA ILE A 718 -6.94 21.03 -7.66
C ILE A 718 -8.42 21.24 -7.95
N SER A 719 -8.84 22.50 -8.10
CA SER A 719 -10.24 22.87 -8.35
C SER A 719 -10.69 22.61 -9.78
N ARG A 720 -9.80 22.14 -10.66
CA ARG A 720 -10.16 21.78 -12.05
C ARG A 720 -10.98 20.51 -12.06
N THR A 721 -12.09 20.58 -12.77
CA THR A 721 -12.91 19.43 -13.13
C THR A 721 -12.56 18.99 -14.54
N SER A 722 -12.38 17.70 -14.72
CA SER A 722 -12.18 17.16 -16.04
C SER A 722 -13.51 16.76 -16.67
N GLY A 723 -13.76 17.20 -17.89
CA GLY A 723 -14.87 16.65 -18.67
C GLY A 723 -14.64 15.17 -18.97
N ALA A 724 -15.71 14.40 -19.14
CA ALA A 724 -15.66 12.97 -19.47
C ALA A 724 -14.86 12.63 -20.76
N SER A 725 -14.41 13.63 -21.51
CA SER A 725 -13.61 13.49 -22.74
C SER A 725 -12.23 14.18 -22.71
N SER A 726 -11.85 14.93 -21.66
CA SER A 726 -10.64 15.79 -21.69
C SER A 726 -9.41 15.23 -20.98
N ILE A 727 -9.50 14.09 -20.29
CA ILE A 727 -8.37 13.45 -19.57
C ILE A 727 -7.79 12.26 -20.33
N ARG A 728 -7.70 12.32 -21.65
CA ARG A 728 -6.83 11.35 -22.30
C ARG A 728 -5.43 11.92 -22.24
N THR A 729 -4.55 11.27 -21.50
CA THR A 729 -3.15 11.21 -21.94
C THR A 729 -3.26 10.73 -23.38
N GLU A 730 -3.04 11.60 -24.37
CA GLU A 730 -3.15 11.18 -25.76
C GLU A 730 -2.24 9.96 -25.92
N LYS A 731 -2.77 8.89 -26.50
CA LYS A 731 -1.95 7.70 -26.74
C LYS A 731 -0.71 8.17 -27.50
N PRO A 732 0.50 7.76 -27.06
CA PRO A 732 1.72 8.22 -27.70
C PRO A 732 1.66 8.00 -29.21
N THR A 733 1.98 9.04 -29.98
CA THR A 733 2.02 8.97 -31.44
C THR A 733 3.29 8.29 -31.95
N LYS A 734 4.29 8.14 -31.08
CA LYS A 734 5.56 7.44 -31.33
C LYS A 734 5.62 6.15 -30.51
N GLU A 735 6.30 5.15 -31.06
CA GLU A 735 6.64 3.92 -30.36
C GLU A 735 7.67 4.16 -29.25
N LEU A 736 7.60 3.38 -28.16
CA LEU A 736 8.51 3.49 -27.00
C LEU A 736 9.99 3.49 -27.40
N LYS A 737 10.37 2.61 -28.33
CA LYS A 737 11.75 2.54 -28.83
C LYS A 737 12.22 3.86 -29.46
N ALA A 738 11.34 4.52 -30.23
CA ALA A 738 11.67 5.80 -30.86
C ALA A 738 11.78 6.90 -29.81
N VAL A 739 10.88 6.93 -28.83
CA VAL A 739 10.94 7.88 -27.71
C VAL A 739 12.26 7.74 -26.93
N LEU A 740 12.66 6.52 -26.56
CA LEU A 740 13.92 6.30 -25.85
C LEU A 740 15.16 6.71 -26.68
N GLY A 741 15.12 6.50 -27.99
CA GLY A 741 16.18 6.95 -28.91
C GLY A 741 16.27 8.48 -29.03
N ASP A 742 15.12 9.15 -29.12
CA ASP A 742 15.05 10.62 -29.11
C ASP A 742 15.57 11.18 -27.78
N LEU A 743 15.16 10.59 -26.64
CA LEU A 743 15.64 10.99 -25.32
C LEU A 743 17.15 10.86 -25.19
N GLN A 744 17.74 9.74 -25.63
CA GLN A 744 19.19 9.54 -25.57
C GLN A 744 19.95 10.60 -26.39
N LYS A 745 19.38 11.04 -27.50
CA LYS A 745 19.98 12.05 -28.39
C LYS A 745 19.80 13.47 -27.85
N ASP A 746 18.59 13.80 -27.41
CA ASP A 746 18.20 15.16 -27.02
C ASP A 746 18.65 15.52 -25.59
N LEU A 747 18.94 14.51 -24.76
CA LEU A 747 19.47 14.64 -23.40
C LEU A 747 20.88 14.04 -23.30
N ASP A 748 21.77 14.41 -24.22
CA ASP A 748 23.17 13.98 -24.20
C ASP A 748 23.86 14.29 -22.86
N PHE A 749 23.52 15.42 -22.24
CA PHE A 749 24.02 15.84 -20.93
C PHE A 749 23.56 14.95 -19.76
N VAL A 750 22.58 14.06 -19.99
CA VAL A 750 22.13 13.05 -19.02
C VAL A 750 22.73 11.69 -19.36
N PHE A 751 22.59 11.23 -20.60
CA PHE A 751 22.89 9.84 -20.98
C PHE A 751 24.34 9.59 -21.43
N ASN A 752 25.14 10.62 -21.67
CA ASN A 752 26.55 10.50 -22.08
C ASN A 752 27.53 11.01 -21.01
N LEU A 753 27.21 10.83 -19.73
CA LEU A 753 28.15 11.01 -18.63
C LEU A 753 29.20 9.89 -18.68
N GLY A 754 30.20 10.06 -19.54
CA GLY A 754 31.38 9.22 -19.69
C GLY A 754 32.60 9.78 -18.98
#